data_AF-A0A553P2U4-F1
#
_entry.id   AF-A0A553P2U4-F1
#
_cell.length_a   1.000
_cell.length_b   1.000
_cell.length_c   1.000
_cell.angle_alpha   90.00
_cell.angle_beta   90.00
_cell.angle_gamma   90.00
#
_symmetry.space_group_name_H-M   'P 1'
#
loop_
_entity.id
_entity.type
_entity.pdbx_description
1 polymer ?
#
loop_
_entity_poly.entity_id
_entity_poly.type
_entity_poly.pdbx_seq_one_letter_code
_entity_poly.pdbx_strand_id
1 'polypeptide(L)'
;MIFDFSQDPLEDITDVNGRIESAKLDVWMTKNEIDPMDPKNQDLMDRVLEAGKSNVDRPDSNDRNESSNSGSGYAPTLQGGGHFRLDDYHDQFLLGTSSAIENNPRFQMLKLRSSQVAEFKNYRMIPINDKEIPRGIFESLKKPSLGSKQGLLDTEPLRQKFKTYLEQLREEVNHNFAIARHKKRHCDVINEVPLPTSGTMAMLFGEMVPAQRPLKPYRFPRPKIILLDGQDLKILISVVRAFDVPVRNDMDPLQSNPSLQGKNHREESIHGMKENLVRSFVEVRFQGQCQKTPVAPGPNPAWNEEIEFTFKSPNNDFSSDTLNRIKDNLHLHLFDEVAVDMLEDEEERPREVHQRFERKWLGSLAIPFVTMYRNTRIEGTFKLHSPPVLLGYERTGQTSMASGFWRENTDMDQPPKEATYLSIYLTINPPLSNPEPIKEKLECEEDDNLVRHCEKWHRDLMSKFPNRVFSPMVADLTGKSVLVTRYFRAIRPPHDVLENNDQNPEKVAWFVALIPYLPRNALFPGIQAIWPTCEQFIKMMVGSEVEHAVLMTNYFTSLGKKAYLVLGQGIPEGQTAYVLTAEESGQHWLWNVVTGEHFNTSETFCPLVGVTAVANESNVWGNVQSSDAPNRMKWDLTNGSDWTPLFGSHLTLPDLSSVQPTQLSTSQPDQRAATTLKDKIEKKIKSHISSLRKRLKLGTPLNFTVAASLKRLLPALESNRGGIAEGRILATEHLAELKSASAAYKICGFPLHFGYSHMDQIVEALEATGVHLNREPGVEFAVAVHVEPFPQTVMSVWIYVASLVRRR
;
A
#
# COMPACT_ATOMS: atom_id res chain seq x y z
N MET A 1 -28.31 -67.24 -45.84
CA MET A 1 -28.49 -67.09 -44.38
C MET A 1 -27.79 -65.81 -43.99
N ILE A 2 -28.52 -64.90 -43.37
CA ILE A 2 -28.03 -63.60 -42.92
C ILE A 2 -27.07 -63.90 -41.75
N PHE A 3 -25.77 -63.67 -41.94
CA PHE A 3 -24.83 -63.70 -40.83
C PHE A 3 -24.91 -62.34 -40.13
N ASP A 4 -25.26 -62.40 -38.86
CA ASP A 4 -25.32 -61.28 -37.94
C ASP A 4 -23.88 -60.81 -37.66
N PHE A 5 -23.43 -59.76 -38.34
CA PHE A 5 -22.12 -59.13 -38.11
C PHE A 5 -22.19 -58.14 -36.94
N SER A 6 -22.80 -58.55 -35.81
CA SER A 6 -22.89 -57.71 -34.62
C SER A 6 -21.73 -57.90 -33.64
N GLN A 7 -20.74 -58.71 -33.99
CA GLN A 7 -19.46 -58.83 -33.27
C GLN A 7 -18.33 -58.80 -34.31
N ASP A 8 -17.45 -57.81 -34.19
CA ASP A 8 -16.28 -57.69 -35.04
C ASP A 8 -15.36 -58.89 -34.71
N PRO A 9 -15.05 -59.81 -35.64
CA PRO A 9 -14.30 -61.04 -35.33
C PRO A 9 -12.89 -60.76 -34.78
N LEU A 10 -12.41 -59.52 -34.91
CA LEU A 10 -11.17 -59.02 -34.33
C LEU A 10 -11.26 -58.80 -32.81
N GLU A 11 -12.43 -58.48 -32.25
CA GLU A 11 -12.58 -58.26 -30.80
C GLU A 11 -12.28 -59.54 -29.99
N ASP A 12 -12.66 -60.71 -30.52
CA ASP A 12 -12.45 -62.00 -29.87
C ASP A 12 -10.96 -62.41 -29.79
N ILE A 13 -10.12 -61.85 -30.66
CA ILE A 13 -8.69 -62.17 -30.77
C ILE A 13 -7.78 -61.03 -30.29
N THR A 14 -8.31 -59.84 -30.01
CA THR A 14 -7.57 -58.70 -29.46
C THR A 14 -7.63 -58.64 -27.92
N ASP A 15 -6.51 -58.35 -27.28
CA ASP A 15 -6.45 -58.02 -25.85
C ASP A 15 -6.98 -56.60 -25.57
N VAL A 16 -7.20 -56.24 -24.31
CA VAL A 16 -7.73 -54.96 -23.79
C VAL A 16 -6.95 -53.73 -24.31
N ASN A 17 -5.72 -53.92 -24.78
CA ASN A 17 -4.86 -52.90 -25.40
C ASN A 17 -4.92 -52.87 -26.94
N GLY A 18 -5.87 -53.59 -27.56
CA GLY A 18 -6.05 -53.64 -29.02
C GLY A 18 -5.01 -54.46 -29.79
N ARG A 19 -4.30 -55.38 -29.12
CA ARG A 19 -3.25 -56.23 -29.73
C ARG A 19 -3.76 -57.64 -29.98
N ILE A 20 -3.52 -58.22 -31.16
CA ILE A 20 -3.98 -59.59 -31.46
C ILE A 20 -3.06 -60.61 -30.76
N GLU A 21 -3.66 -61.51 -29.97
CA GLU A 21 -2.97 -62.62 -29.33
C GLU A 21 -2.79 -63.78 -30.32
N SER A 22 -1.54 -64.18 -30.57
CA SER A 22 -1.20 -65.25 -31.52
C SER A 22 -1.88 -66.59 -31.21
N ALA A 23 -2.00 -66.94 -29.93
CA ALA A 23 -2.68 -68.16 -29.50
C ALA A 23 -4.19 -68.16 -29.78
N LYS A 24 -4.86 -67.00 -29.71
CA LYS A 24 -6.29 -66.87 -30.03
C LYS A 24 -6.52 -66.83 -31.54
N LEU A 25 -5.59 -66.25 -32.29
CA LEU A 25 -5.62 -66.22 -33.75
C LEU A 25 -5.54 -67.64 -34.36
N ASP A 26 -4.65 -68.49 -33.85
CA ASP A 26 -4.53 -69.90 -34.31
C ASP A 26 -5.80 -70.71 -34.05
N VAL A 27 -6.42 -70.53 -32.87
CA VAL A 27 -7.69 -71.17 -32.52
C VAL A 27 -8.83 -70.67 -33.41
N TRP A 28 -8.85 -69.37 -33.72
CA TRP A 28 -9.86 -68.77 -34.60
C TRP A 28 -9.74 -69.25 -36.05
N MET A 29 -8.53 -69.34 -36.61
CA MET A 29 -8.30 -69.86 -37.97
C MET A 29 -8.71 -71.33 -38.09
N THR A 30 -8.41 -72.14 -37.07
CA THR A 30 -8.79 -73.55 -37.04
C THR A 30 -10.30 -73.73 -36.93
N LYS A 31 -10.96 -72.88 -36.11
CA LYS A 31 -12.41 -72.91 -35.89
C LYS A 31 -13.22 -72.48 -37.12
N ASN A 32 -12.67 -71.60 -37.95
CA ASN A 32 -13.35 -71.07 -39.13
C ASN A 32 -12.93 -71.76 -40.45
N GLU A 33 -12.15 -72.85 -40.37
CA GLU A 33 -11.73 -73.68 -41.52
C GLU A 33 -11.17 -72.85 -42.70
N ILE A 34 -10.33 -71.86 -42.41
CA ILE A 34 -9.76 -70.98 -43.44
C ILE A 34 -8.75 -71.79 -44.27
N ASP A 35 -9.00 -71.94 -45.57
CA ASP A 35 -8.09 -72.64 -46.48
C ASP A 35 -6.85 -71.76 -46.77
N PRO A 36 -5.64 -72.18 -46.34
CA PRO A 36 -4.41 -71.42 -46.53
C PRO A 36 -3.93 -71.39 -47.99
N MET A 37 -4.51 -72.20 -48.88
CA MET A 37 -4.18 -72.24 -50.31
C MET A 37 -5.21 -71.52 -51.19
N ASP A 38 -6.25 -70.91 -50.60
CA ASP A 38 -7.18 -70.05 -51.34
C ASP A 38 -6.51 -68.68 -51.60
N PRO A 39 -6.36 -68.24 -52.87
CA PRO A 39 -5.76 -66.95 -53.21
C PRO A 39 -6.50 -65.75 -52.61
N LYS A 40 -7.77 -65.89 -52.18
CA LYS A 40 -8.48 -64.82 -51.45
C LYS A 40 -7.94 -64.59 -50.04
N ASN A 41 -7.33 -65.60 -49.44
CA ASN A 41 -6.77 -65.55 -48.09
C ASN A 41 -5.28 -65.22 -48.09
N GLN A 42 -4.67 -65.00 -49.26
CA GLN A 42 -3.24 -64.79 -49.42
C GLN A 42 -2.71 -63.59 -48.61
N ASP A 43 -3.43 -62.47 -48.58
CA ASP A 43 -3.03 -61.27 -47.81
C ASP A 43 -3.08 -61.53 -46.28
N LEU A 44 -3.98 -62.40 -45.82
CA LEU A 44 -4.05 -62.82 -44.42
C LEU A 44 -2.86 -63.73 -44.09
N MET A 45 -2.54 -64.69 -44.97
CA MET A 45 -1.45 -65.64 -44.77
C MET A 45 -0.07 -64.98 -44.84
N ASP A 46 0.11 -63.99 -45.72
CA ASP A 46 1.36 -63.21 -45.82
C ASP A 46 1.62 -62.41 -44.53
N ARG A 47 0.57 -61.83 -43.92
CA ARG A 47 0.67 -61.12 -42.63
C ARG A 47 0.98 -62.06 -41.45
N VAL A 48 0.43 -63.28 -41.46
CA VAL A 48 0.76 -64.31 -40.46
C VAL A 48 2.21 -64.79 -40.61
N LEU A 49 2.72 -64.90 -41.84
CA LEU A 49 4.11 -65.28 -42.13
C LEU A 49 5.13 -64.19 -41.76
N GLU A 50 4.79 -62.91 -41.94
CA GLU A 50 5.63 -61.79 -41.47
C GLU A 50 5.73 -61.74 -39.94
N ALA A 51 4.64 -62.07 -39.23
CA ALA A 51 4.62 -62.15 -37.77
C ALA A 51 5.57 -63.23 -37.20
N GLY A 52 5.88 -64.28 -37.97
CA GLY A 52 6.88 -65.29 -37.60
C GLY A 52 8.32 -64.81 -37.74
N LYS A 53 8.59 -63.77 -38.55
CA LYS A 53 9.95 -63.28 -38.85
C LYS A 53 10.42 -62.17 -37.91
N SER A 54 9.51 -61.46 -37.25
CA SER A 54 9.86 -60.38 -36.32
C SER A 54 10.32 -60.83 -34.92
N ASN A 55 10.34 -62.15 -34.65
CA ASN A 55 10.83 -62.74 -33.39
C ASN A 55 12.31 -63.18 -33.43
N VAL A 56 13.11 -62.71 -34.39
CA VAL A 56 14.58 -62.80 -34.32
C VAL A 56 15.10 -61.40 -33.99
N ASP A 57 15.13 -61.09 -32.69
CA ASP A 57 15.90 -59.98 -32.15
C ASP A 57 17.33 -60.03 -32.70
N ARG A 58 17.82 -58.89 -33.23
CA ARG A 58 19.25 -58.63 -33.32
C ARG A 58 19.73 -58.29 -31.90
N PRO A 59 20.58 -59.09 -31.24
CA PRO A 59 21.32 -58.62 -30.09
C PRO A 59 22.56 -57.87 -30.61
N ASP A 60 22.71 -56.63 -30.18
CA ASP A 60 24.05 -56.05 -30.04
C ASP A 60 24.81 -56.87 -28.98
N SER A 61 25.67 -57.78 -29.43
CA SER A 61 26.84 -58.16 -28.64
C SER A 61 28.00 -58.54 -29.54
N ASN A 62 29.10 -57.79 -29.39
CA ASN A 62 30.44 -58.32 -29.60
C ASN A 62 30.54 -59.64 -28.83
N ASP A 63 30.58 -60.77 -29.54
CA ASP A 63 31.46 -61.87 -29.16
C ASP A 63 31.72 -62.79 -30.35
N ARG A 64 33.01 -63.08 -30.53
CA ARG A 64 33.54 -64.02 -31.50
C ARG A 64 33.29 -65.44 -30.99
N ASN A 65 32.63 -66.27 -31.78
CA ASN A 65 33.14 -67.60 -32.20
C ASN A 65 32.05 -68.40 -32.94
N GLU A 66 32.49 -69.06 -34.02
CA GLU A 66 32.21 -70.46 -34.44
C GLU A 66 30.75 -70.98 -34.35
N SER A 67 30.17 -71.77 -35.25
CA SER A 67 30.50 -72.39 -36.54
C SER A 67 29.30 -73.28 -36.89
N SER A 68 28.96 -73.42 -38.19
CA SER A 68 28.41 -74.61 -38.87
C SER A 68 27.29 -75.47 -38.24
N ASN A 69 26.12 -75.57 -38.90
CA ASN A 69 25.52 -76.80 -39.51
C ASN A 69 24.05 -76.51 -39.91
N SER A 70 23.68 -76.61 -41.20
CA SER A 70 23.08 -77.75 -41.93
C SER A 70 21.61 -78.05 -41.61
N GLY A 71 20.84 -78.35 -42.66
CA GLY A 71 19.38 -78.25 -42.70
C GLY A 71 18.60 -79.32 -41.93
N SER A 72 17.32 -79.02 -41.69
CA SER A 72 16.19 -79.94 -41.92
C SER A 72 14.90 -79.20 -41.60
N GLY A 73 13.90 -79.31 -42.48
CA GLY A 73 12.58 -78.71 -42.29
C GLY A 73 11.85 -79.33 -41.10
N TYR A 74 11.42 -78.49 -40.17
CA TYR A 74 10.31 -78.72 -39.25
C TYR A 74 9.73 -77.35 -38.87
N ALA A 75 8.40 -77.26 -38.83
CA ALA A 75 7.65 -76.05 -38.48
C ALA A 75 8.13 -75.45 -37.15
N PRO A 76 8.33 -74.11 -37.05
CA PRO A 76 8.70 -73.51 -35.79
C PRO A 76 7.47 -73.42 -34.88
N THR A 77 7.51 -74.17 -33.79
CA THR A 77 6.59 -74.06 -32.67
C THR A 77 6.74 -72.66 -32.04
N LEU A 78 5.67 -71.86 -32.05
CA LEU A 78 5.58 -70.53 -31.44
C LEU A 78 5.66 -70.63 -29.91
N GLN A 79 6.86 -70.59 -29.34
CA GLN A 79 7.09 -70.27 -27.93
C GLN A 79 7.74 -68.90 -27.82
N GLY A 80 6.91 -67.89 -27.55
CA GLY A 80 7.33 -66.53 -27.27
C GLY A 80 6.13 -65.60 -27.40
N GLY A 81 5.66 -65.03 -26.29
CA GLY A 81 4.47 -64.18 -26.18
C GLY A 81 4.60 -62.84 -26.91
N GLY A 82 4.74 -62.86 -28.24
CA GLY A 82 4.70 -61.70 -29.12
C GLY A 82 3.27 -61.42 -29.56
N HIS A 83 2.83 -60.17 -29.40
CA HIS A 83 1.50 -59.73 -29.77
C HIS A 83 1.61 -59.01 -31.13
N PHE A 84 0.63 -59.22 -32.00
CA PHE A 84 0.55 -58.59 -33.32
C PHE A 84 0.37 -57.07 -33.21
N ARG A 85 1.11 -56.29 -34.01
CA ARG A 85 0.94 -54.83 -34.13
C ARG A 85 0.37 -54.52 -35.51
N LEU A 86 -0.76 -53.80 -35.54
CA LEU A 86 -1.51 -53.53 -36.78
C LEU A 86 -0.97 -52.32 -37.57
N ASP A 87 -0.05 -51.53 -37.00
CA ASP A 87 0.43 -50.29 -37.61
C ASP A 87 1.89 -50.00 -37.21
N ASP A 88 2.83 -50.26 -38.12
CA ASP A 88 4.29 -50.11 -37.89
C ASP A 88 4.72 -48.65 -37.66
N TYR A 89 3.87 -47.68 -37.99
CA TYR A 89 4.15 -46.26 -37.86
C TYR A 89 3.65 -45.64 -36.54
N HIS A 90 2.95 -46.39 -35.69
CA HIS A 90 2.41 -45.85 -34.43
C HIS A 90 3.52 -45.36 -33.48
N ASP A 91 4.69 -46.02 -33.49
CA ASP A 91 5.85 -45.61 -32.68
C ASP A 91 6.43 -44.25 -33.12
N GLN A 92 6.20 -43.82 -34.37
CA GLN A 92 6.65 -42.50 -34.86
C GLN A 92 5.75 -41.34 -34.37
N PHE A 93 4.55 -41.63 -33.89
CA PHE A 93 3.62 -40.66 -33.30
C PHE A 93 3.61 -40.68 -31.76
N LEU A 94 4.35 -41.60 -31.14
CA LEU A 94 4.57 -41.62 -29.70
C LEU A 94 5.52 -40.47 -29.31
N LEU A 95 4.95 -39.38 -28.81
CA LEU A 95 5.68 -38.23 -28.25
C LEU A 95 6.60 -38.61 -27.08
N GLY A 96 6.41 -39.79 -26.48
CA GLY A 96 7.19 -40.36 -25.39
C GLY A 96 6.31 -41.27 -24.51
N THR A 97 6.93 -42.05 -23.64
CA THR A 97 6.18 -42.78 -22.61
C THR A 97 5.59 -41.81 -21.59
N SER A 98 4.44 -42.12 -20.97
CA SER A 98 3.84 -41.26 -19.94
C SER A 98 4.82 -40.93 -18.81
N SER A 99 5.67 -41.88 -18.43
CA SER A 99 6.74 -41.67 -17.45
C SER A 99 7.82 -40.69 -17.94
N ALA A 100 8.17 -40.69 -19.23
CA ALA A 100 9.13 -39.72 -19.78
C ALA A 100 8.55 -38.30 -19.83
N ILE A 101 7.25 -38.16 -20.12
CA ILE A 101 6.55 -36.87 -20.12
C ILE A 101 6.44 -36.32 -18.69
N GLU A 102 6.04 -37.17 -17.73
CA GLU A 102 5.90 -36.76 -16.32
C GLU A 102 7.23 -36.40 -15.67
N ASN A 103 8.33 -37.05 -16.07
CA ASN A 103 9.67 -36.77 -15.57
C ASN A 103 10.38 -35.63 -16.33
N ASN A 104 9.77 -35.06 -17.37
CA ASN A 104 10.38 -33.96 -18.10
C ASN A 104 10.38 -32.68 -17.24
N PRO A 105 11.55 -32.05 -16.99
CA PRO A 105 11.66 -30.90 -16.09
C PRO A 105 10.91 -29.68 -16.63
N ARG A 106 10.92 -29.46 -17.95
CA ARG A 106 10.17 -28.38 -18.58
C ARG A 106 8.65 -28.58 -18.42
N PHE A 107 8.17 -29.80 -18.60
CA PHE A 107 6.76 -30.14 -18.40
C PHE A 107 6.33 -29.98 -16.94
N GLN A 108 7.18 -30.41 -15.99
CA GLN A 108 6.95 -30.18 -14.56
C GLN A 108 6.88 -28.68 -14.22
N MET A 109 7.81 -27.86 -14.73
CA MET A 109 7.75 -26.40 -14.56
C MET A 109 6.48 -25.79 -15.17
N LEU A 110 6.07 -26.25 -16.35
CA LEU A 110 4.82 -25.79 -16.99
C LEU A 110 3.60 -26.14 -16.15
N LYS A 111 3.56 -27.36 -15.58
CA LYS A 111 2.51 -27.82 -14.68
C LYS A 111 2.49 -26.97 -13.40
N LEU A 112 3.64 -26.74 -12.76
CA LEU A 112 3.78 -25.93 -11.55
C LEU A 112 3.42 -24.45 -11.77
N ARG A 113 3.77 -23.90 -12.94
CA ARG A 113 3.37 -22.55 -13.35
C ARG A 113 1.87 -22.49 -13.60
N SER A 114 1.30 -23.49 -14.27
CA SER A 114 -0.14 -23.57 -14.50
C SER A 114 -0.93 -23.69 -13.19
N SER A 115 -0.39 -24.42 -12.21
CA SER A 115 -0.95 -24.55 -10.86
C SER A 115 -0.60 -23.38 -9.93
N GLN A 116 -0.04 -22.29 -10.45
CA GLN A 116 0.20 -21.03 -9.73
C GLN A 116 1.08 -21.15 -8.46
N VAL A 117 2.03 -22.10 -8.42
CA VAL A 117 2.97 -22.22 -7.29
C VAL A 117 3.80 -20.93 -7.19
N ALA A 118 3.93 -20.37 -5.98
CA ALA A 118 4.48 -19.04 -5.75
C ALA A 118 5.87 -18.79 -6.38
N GLU A 119 6.71 -19.83 -6.40
CA GLU A 119 8.07 -19.80 -6.95
C GLU A 119 8.11 -19.86 -8.49
N PHE A 120 7.07 -20.44 -9.12
CA PHE A 120 7.04 -20.74 -10.56
C PHE A 120 6.03 -19.89 -11.34
N LYS A 121 5.06 -19.24 -10.68
CA LYS A 121 3.95 -18.51 -11.31
C LYS A 121 4.38 -17.31 -12.17
N ASN A 122 5.50 -16.67 -11.84
CA ASN A 122 5.98 -15.46 -12.52
C ASN A 122 6.97 -15.74 -13.66
N TYR A 123 7.24 -17.01 -14.00
CA TYR A 123 8.07 -17.34 -15.16
C TYR A 123 7.35 -16.95 -16.47
N ARG A 124 7.81 -15.85 -17.07
CA ARG A 124 7.27 -15.32 -18.33
C ARG A 124 7.53 -16.26 -19.50
N MET A 125 8.73 -16.84 -19.56
CA MET A 125 9.13 -17.86 -20.54
C MET A 125 9.83 -19.00 -19.80
N ILE A 126 9.39 -20.23 -20.05
CA ILE A 126 10.11 -21.43 -19.60
C ILE A 126 11.05 -21.82 -20.74
N PRO A 127 12.36 -21.98 -20.50
CA PRO A 127 13.33 -22.33 -21.52
C PRO A 127 12.89 -23.54 -22.36
N ILE A 128 13.20 -23.50 -23.65
CA ILE A 128 12.79 -24.56 -24.57
C ILE A 128 13.64 -25.82 -24.38
N ASN A 129 14.91 -25.63 -24.02
CA ASN A 129 15.91 -26.67 -23.81
C ASN A 129 16.05 -27.01 -22.33
N ASP A 130 16.03 -28.29 -21.99
CA ASP A 130 16.19 -28.77 -20.60
C ASP A 130 17.55 -28.37 -19.98
N LYS A 131 18.57 -28.13 -20.82
CA LYS A 131 19.91 -27.71 -20.38
C LYS A 131 19.95 -26.27 -19.82
N GLU A 132 18.99 -25.43 -20.20
CA GLU A 132 18.87 -24.05 -19.76
C GLU A 132 18.07 -23.93 -18.45
N ILE A 133 17.47 -25.04 -17.99
CA ILE A 133 16.76 -25.09 -16.71
C ILE A 133 17.79 -25.29 -15.59
N PRO A 134 17.86 -24.39 -14.58
CA PRO A 134 18.80 -24.53 -13.47
C PRO A 134 18.67 -25.87 -12.75
N ARG A 135 19.79 -26.59 -12.60
CA ARG A 135 19.84 -27.84 -11.83
C ARG A 135 19.58 -27.51 -10.35
N GLY A 136 18.57 -28.15 -9.76
CA GLY A 136 18.14 -27.89 -8.38
C GLY A 136 16.91 -26.98 -8.23
N ILE A 137 16.28 -26.53 -9.33
CA ILE A 137 15.08 -25.69 -9.26
C ILE A 137 13.91 -26.35 -8.49
N PHE A 138 13.80 -27.68 -8.52
CA PHE A 138 12.78 -28.42 -7.78
C PHE A 138 13.17 -28.73 -6.33
N GLU A 139 14.40 -28.41 -5.89
CA GLU A 139 14.79 -28.54 -4.49
C GLU A 139 14.19 -27.42 -3.61
N SER A 140 13.81 -26.28 -4.21
CA SER A 140 13.09 -25.21 -3.50
C SER A 140 11.73 -25.69 -3.00
N LEU A 141 11.04 -26.56 -3.75
CA LEU A 141 9.77 -27.18 -3.36
C LEU A 141 9.90 -28.15 -2.17
N LYS A 142 11.06 -28.82 -2.04
CA LYS A 142 11.32 -29.80 -0.97
C LYS A 142 11.76 -29.17 0.33
N LYS A 143 12.29 -27.94 0.29
CA LYS A 143 12.43 -27.12 1.48
C LYS A 143 11.04 -26.54 1.75
N PRO A 144 10.44 -26.70 2.94
CA PRO A 144 9.30 -25.87 3.29
C PRO A 144 9.76 -24.46 3.05
N SER A 145 9.04 -23.75 2.17
CA SER A 145 9.39 -22.41 1.73
C SER A 145 9.98 -21.66 2.91
N LEU A 146 11.28 -21.36 2.87
CA LEU A 146 11.77 -20.15 3.49
C LEU A 146 11.14 -19.02 2.68
N GLY A 147 9.81 -18.88 2.81
CA GLY A 147 9.06 -17.75 2.34
C GLY A 147 9.80 -16.56 2.88
N SER A 148 10.16 -15.68 1.95
CA SER A 148 10.80 -14.39 2.18
C SER A 148 10.91 -14.05 3.67
N LYS A 149 12.11 -14.16 4.24
CA LYS A 149 12.42 -13.53 5.53
C LYS A 149 12.21 -12.00 5.51
N GLN A 150 11.73 -11.43 4.41
CA GLN A 150 11.00 -10.18 4.38
C GLN A 150 9.51 -10.50 4.56
N GLY A 151 9.11 -10.74 5.81
CA GLY A 151 7.71 -10.64 6.15
C GLY A 151 7.23 -9.22 5.86
N LEU A 152 5.96 -9.06 5.46
CA LEU A 152 5.38 -7.72 5.37
C LEU A 152 5.42 -7.00 6.74
N LEU A 153 5.42 -7.80 7.83
CA LEU A 153 5.74 -7.41 9.21
C LEU A 153 6.85 -8.33 9.75
N ASP A 154 7.94 -7.76 10.26
CA ASP A 154 9.06 -8.49 10.87
C ASP A 154 8.97 -8.56 12.41
N THR A 155 9.23 -9.77 12.92
CA THR A 155 9.74 -10.16 14.26
C THR A 155 9.23 -9.45 15.53
N GLU A 156 7.92 -9.38 15.74
CA GLU A 156 7.34 -9.06 17.06
C GLU A 156 6.38 -10.17 17.52
N PRO A 157 6.58 -10.77 18.72
CA PRO A 157 5.73 -11.85 19.21
C PRO A 157 4.26 -11.43 19.39
N LEU A 158 4.02 -10.14 19.66
CA LEU A 158 2.68 -9.57 19.84
C LEU A 158 1.82 -9.68 18.56
N ARG A 159 2.44 -9.62 17.36
CA ARG A 159 1.71 -9.60 16.08
C ARG A 159 1.85 -10.87 15.24
N GLN A 160 2.53 -11.89 15.75
CA GLN A 160 2.79 -13.13 15.01
C GLN A 160 1.50 -13.86 14.62
N LYS A 161 0.50 -13.89 15.54
CA LYS A 161 -0.80 -14.55 15.29
C LYS A 161 -1.54 -13.92 14.10
N PHE A 162 -1.59 -12.59 14.05
CA PHE A 162 -2.27 -11.84 12.98
C PHE A 162 -1.58 -12.04 11.63
N LYS A 163 -0.24 -12.08 11.62
CA LYS A 163 0.54 -12.34 10.41
C LYS A 163 0.22 -13.70 9.81
N THR A 164 0.19 -14.75 10.62
CA THR A 164 -0.13 -16.11 10.14
C THR A 164 -1.54 -16.18 9.57
N TYR A 165 -2.53 -15.54 10.21
CA TYR A 165 -3.88 -15.46 9.68
C TYR A 165 -3.94 -14.73 8.34
N LEU A 166 -3.24 -13.59 8.22
CA LEU A 166 -3.18 -12.81 6.99
C LEU A 166 -2.49 -13.54 5.84
N GLU A 167 -1.45 -14.33 6.12
CA GLU A 167 -0.79 -15.18 5.12
C GLU A 167 -1.74 -16.27 4.60
N GLN A 168 -2.45 -16.97 5.50
CA GLN A 168 -3.45 -17.96 5.13
C GLN A 168 -4.58 -17.36 4.29
N LEU A 169 -5.11 -16.22 4.72
CA LEU A 169 -6.19 -15.51 4.03
C LEU A 169 -5.76 -15.01 2.65
N ARG A 170 -4.50 -14.57 2.50
CA ARG A 170 -3.95 -14.21 1.19
C ARG A 170 -3.87 -15.39 0.24
N GLU A 171 -3.46 -16.56 0.73
CA GLU A 171 -3.41 -17.78 -0.09
C GLU A 171 -4.80 -18.18 -0.56
N GLU A 172 -5.79 -18.17 0.34
CA GLU A 172 -7.18 -18.49 0.04
C GLU A 172 -7.79 -17.51 -0.99
N VAL A 173 -7.66 -16.21 -0.75
CA VAL A 173 -8.14 -15.17 -1.69
C VAL A 173 -7.46 -15.33 -3.04
N ASN A 174 -6.13 -15.45 -3.09
CA ASN A 174 -5.45 -15.62 -4.38
C ASN A 174 -5.87 -16.90 -5.10
N HIS A 175 -6.16 -17.98 -4.39
CA HIS A 175 -6.67 -19.22 -4.97
C HIS A 175 -8.07 -19.03 -5.57
N ASN A 176 -9.01 -18.45 -4.81
CA ASN A 176 -10.38 -18.22 -5.25
C ASN A 176 -10.44 -17.30 -6.47
N PHE A 177 -9.67 -16.20 -6.45
CA PHE A 177 -9.58 -15.27 -7.58
C PHE A 177 -8.79 -15.85 -8.76
N ALA A 178 -7.82 -16.74 -8.54
CA ALA A 178 -7.17 -17.45 -9.65
C ALA A 178 -8.17 -18.34 -10.41
N ILE A 179 -9.09 -19.00 -9.71
CA ILE A 179 -10.18 -19.77 -10.35
C ILE A 179 -11.10 -18.85 -11.15
N ALA A 180 -11.48 -17.70 -10.59
CA ALA A 180 -12.31 -16.70 -11.29
C ALA A 180 -11.62 -16.14 -12.56
N ARG A 181 -10.29 -15.92 -12.52
CA ARG A 181 -9.47 -15.44 -13.65
C ARG A 181 -9.48 -16.35 -14.88
N HIS A 182 -9.84 -17.63 -14.73
CA HIS A 182 -9.96 -18.54 -15.87
C HIS A 182 -11.22 -18.32 -16.71
N LYS A 183 -12.19 -17.50 -16.24
CA LYS A 183 -13.38 -17.07 -17.00
C LYS A 183 -13.11 -15.76 -17.76
N LYS A 184 -12.23 -15.77 -18.77
CA LYS A 184 -11.88 -14.57 -19.57
C LYS A 184 -12.90 -14.27 -20.67
N ARG A 185 -13.20 -12.99 -20.93
CA ARG A 185 -13.94 -12.55 -22.13
C ARG A 185 -12.99 -12.31 -23.29
N HIS A 186 -13.54 -12.27 -24.51
CA HIS A 186 -12.81 -11.89 -25.72
C HIS A 186 -12.04 -10.56 -25.58
N CYS A 187 -12.65 -9.56 -24.93
CA CYS A 187 -12.02 -8.26 -24.66
C CYS A 187 -10.87 -8.31 -23.65
N ASP A 188 -10.74 -9.37 -22.85
CA ASP A 188 -9.64 -9.54 -21.87
C ASP A 188 -8.46 -10.29 -22.48
N VAL A 189 -8.63 -10.85 -23.68
CA VAL A 189 -7.61 -11.63 -24.41
C VAL A 189 -7.05 -10.83 -25.58
N ILE A 190 -7.85 -9.92 -26.17
CA ILE A 190 -7.45 -9.08 -27.30
C ILE A 190 -7.27 -7.64 -26.83
N ASN A 191 -6.01 -7.20 -26.73
CA ASN A 191 -5.68 -5.79 -26.58
C ASN A 191 -5.84 -5.10 -27.94
N GLU A 192 -7.05 -4.68 -28.27
CA GLU A 192 -7.27 -3.78 -29.40
C GLU A 192 -6.69 -2.41 -29.03
N VAL A 193 -5.63 -2.00 -29.74
CA VAL A 193 -5.12 -0.63 -29.63
C VAL A 193 -6.27 0.30 -29.99
N PRO A 194 -6.71 1.20 -29.09
CA PRO A 194 -7.80 2.11 -29.41
C PRO A 194 -7.40 2.88 -30.67
N LEU A 195 -8.26 2.80 -31.69
CA LEU A 195 -8.03 3.50 -32.95
C LEU A 195 -7.77 4.98 -32.62
N PRO A 196 -6.71 5.60 -33.17
CA PRO A 196 -6.42 7.00 -32.91
C PRO A 196 -7.66 7.82 -33.25
N THR A 197 -8.21 8.49 -32.24
CA THR A 197 -9.36 9.39 -32.37
C THR A 197 -9.11 10.36 -33.53
N SER A 198 -10.16 10.81 -34.22
CA SER A 198 -10.06 11.72 -35.37
C SER A 198 -9.14 12.93 -35.12
N GLY A 199 -9.04 13.43 -33.89
CA GLY A 199 -8.11 14.49 -33.49
C GLY A 199 -6.61 14.11 -33.56
N THR A 200 -6.26 12.86 -33.26
CA THR A 200 -4.87 12.37 -33.32
C THR A 200 -4.42 12.15 -34.76
N MET A 201 -5.32 11.71 -35.64
CA MET A 201 -5.06 11.67 -37.09
C MET A 201 -4.98 13.08 -37.69
N ALA A 202 -5.84 14.02 -37.26
CA ALA A 202 -5.78 15.41 -37.73
C ALA A 202 -4.46 16.12 -37.38
N MET A 203 -3.81 15.75 -36.27
CA MET A 203 -2.46 16.25 -35.94
C MET A 203 -1.35 15.60 -36.77
N LEU A 204 -1.42 14.29 -37.05
CA LEU A 204 -0.46 13.59 -37.91
C LEU A 204 -0.46 14.10 -39.37
N PHE A 205 -1.59 14.64 -39.84
CA PHE A 205 -1.72 15.28 -41.15
C PHE A 205 -1.72 16.83 -41.08
N GLY A 206 -1.56 17.40 -39.89
CA GLY A 206 -1.82 18.81 -39.58
C GLY A 206 -0.58 19.72 -39.51
N GLU A 207 0.53 19.35 -40.13
CA GLU A 207 1.76 20.17 -40.16
C GLU A 207 1.70 21.38 -41.11
N MET A 208 0.53 21.74 -41.66
CA MET A 208 0.38 22.84 -42.64
C MET A 208 -0.49 24.02 -42.14
N VAL A 209 -0.50 24.31 -40.84
CA VAL A 209 -1.04 25.58 -40.32
C VAL A 209 -0.08 26.19 -39.31
N PRO A 210 0.35 27.47 -39.46
CA PRO A 210 1.27 28.10 -38.53
C PRO A 210 0.67 28.14 -37.13
N ALA A 211 1.37 27.54 -36.16
CA ALA A 211 0.95 27.45 -34.77
C ALA A 211 0.88 28.84 -34.13
N GLN A 212 -0.31 29.43 -34.07
CA GLN A 212 -0.58 30.50 -33.11
C GLN A 212 -0.40 29.90 -31.71
N ARG A 213 0.60 30.38 -30.97
CA ARG A 213 0.82 29.98 -29.56
C ARG A 213 -0.38 30.42 -28.73
N PRO A 214 -1.26 29.52 -28.28
CA PRO A 214 -2.38 29.92 -27.45
C PRO A 214 -1.86 30.31 -26.06
N LEU A 215 -2.42 31.38 -25.48
CA LEU A 215 -2.08 31.89 -24.15
C LEU A 215 -2.28 30.86 -23.01
N LYS A 216 -2.98 29.74 -23.29
CA LYS A 216 -3.02 28.54 -22.47
C LYS A 216 -2.62 27.32 -23.32
N PRO A 217 -1.39 26.79 -23.21
CA PRO A 217 -1.02 25.57 -23.91
C PRO A 217 -1.88 24.40 -23.43
N TYR A 218 -2.51 23.69 -24.37
CA TYR A 218 -3.22 22.45 -24.09
C TYR A 218 -2.18 21.38 -23.72
N ARG A 219 -2.15 20.98 -22.45
CA ARG A 219 -1.25 19.91 -22.00
C ARG A 219 -1.91 18.57 -22.31
N PHE A 220 -1.37 17.84 -23.29
CA PHE A 220 -1.79 16.47 -23.54
C PHE A 220 -1.30 15.55 -22.40
N PRO A 221 -2.12 14.60 -21.94
CA PRO A 221 -1.66 13.58 -21.00
C PRO A 221 -0.52 12.78 -21.63
N ARG A 222 0.58 12.60 -20.91
CA ARG A 222 1.73 11.82 -21.37
C ARG A 222 1.33 10.34 -21.49
N PRO A 223 1.65 9.64 -22.59
CA PRO A 223 1.35 8.22 -22.73
C PRO A 223 2.11 7.45 -21.64
N LYS A 224 1.39 6.58 -20.91
CA LYS A 224 1.97 5.71 -19.90
C LYS A 224 2.73 4.58 -20.60
N ILE A 225 3.94 4.26 -20.15
CA ILE A 225 4.79 3.25 -20.77
C ILE A 225 5.11 2.10 -19.81
N ILE A 226 5.45 0.95 -20.38
CA ILE A 226 6.11 -0.15 -19.68
C ILE A 226 7.61 0.06 -19.85
N LEU A 227 8.36 0.12 -18.74
CA LEU A 227 9.80 0.35 -18.78
C LEU A 227 10.53 -0.85 -19.41
N LEU A 228 11.48 -0.58 -20.29
CA LEU A 228 12.37 -1.59 -20.90
C LEU A 228 13.71 -1.64 -20.14
N ASP A 229 14.41 -2.78 -20.20
CA ASP A 229 15.71 -2.95 -19.57
C ASP A 229 16.70 -1.86 -20.02
N GLY A 230 17.33 -1.19 -19.05
CA GLY A 230 18.32 -0.13 -19.27
C GLY A 230 17.79 1.31 -19.27
N GLN A 231 16.49 1.53 -19.05
CA GLN A 231 15.95 2.87 -18.83
C GLN A 231 15.91 3.23 -17.33
N ASP A 232 16.39 4.42 -17.00
CA ASP A 232 16.33 4.93 -15.62
C ASP A 232 14.96 5.57 -15.32
N LEU A 233 14.42 5.26 -14.14
CA LEU A 233 13.22 5.91 -13.63
C LEU A 233 13.64 7.11 -12.77
N LYS A 234 13.13 8.29 -13.09
CA LYS A 234 13.39 9.54 -12.37
C LYS A 234 12.15 10.00 -11.61
N ILE A 235 12.37 10.47 -10.39
CA ILE A 235 11.36 11.09 -9.54
C ILE A 235 11.68 12.59 -9.51
N LEU A 236 10.74 13.40 -9.99
CA LEU A 236 10.87 14.85 -10.05
C LEU A 236 9.96 15.48 -9.00
N ILE A 237 10.51 16.38 -8.19
CA ILE A 237 9.84 17.00 -7.04
C ILE A 237 10.08 18.50 -7.09
N SER A 238 9.02 19.26 -7.32
CA SER A 238 9.06 20.72 -7.21
C SER A 238 8.49 21.13 -5.86
N VAL A 239 9.35 21.66 -4.98
CA VAL A 239 8.98 22.22 -3.68
C VAL A 239 8.68 23.71 -3.88
N VAL A 240 7.40 24.08 -3.80
CA VAL A 240 6.94 25.42 -4.21
C VAL A 240 7.04 26.40 -3.05
N ARG A 241 6.26 26.17 -1.99
CA ARG A 241 6.12 27.08 -0.84
C ARG A 241 5.53 26.38 0.38
N ALA A 242 5.70 26.97 1.55
CA ALA A 242 4.98 26.56 2.75
C ALA A 242 4.15 27.73 3.31
N PHE A 243 3.13 27.39 4.09
CA PHE A 243 2.27 28.32 4.80
C PHE A 243 2.31 28.05 6.29
N ASP A 244 2.24 29.12 7.07
CA ASP A 244 2.06 29.09 8.52
C ASP A 244 3.14 28.27 9.27
N VAL A 245 4.38 28.46 8.85
CA VAL A 245 5.57 27.89 9.50
C VAL A 245 5.75 28.55 10.88
N PRO A 246 5.91 27.75 11.97
CA PRO A 246 6.16 28.28 13.31
C PRO A 246 7.40 29.17 13.37
N VAL A 247 7.32 30.25 14.14
CA VAL A 247 8.41 31.22 14.34
C VAL A 247 9.08 31.02 15.69
N ARG A 248 10.34 31.42 15.81
CA ARG A 248 11.12 31.27 17.06
C ARG A 248 10.50 32.11 18.17
N ASN A 249 10.47 31.55 19.38
CA ASN A 249 10.05 32.26 20.57
C ASN A 249 11.28 32.68 21.38
N ASP A 250 11.73 33.93 21.19
CA ASP A 250 12.83 34.48 21.97
C ASP A 250 12.31 35.05 23.30
N MET A 251 12.05 34.14 24.24
CA MET A 251 12.00 34.50 25.65
C MET A 251 13.42 34.45 26.23
N ASP A 252 14.23 35.47 25.90
CA ASP A 252 15.42 35.88 26.64
C ASP A 252 15.04 37.03 27.61
N PRO A 253 14.48 36.73 28.80
CA PRO A 253 14.15 37.75 29.80
C PRO A 253 15.38 38.41 30.44
N LEU A 254 16.59 37.99 30.08
CA LEU A 254 17.86 38.48 30.66
C LEU A 254 18.57 39.53 29.79
N GLN A 255 18.15 39.76 28.54
CA GLN A 255 18.71 40.83 27.70
C GLN A 255 17.93 42.15 27.79
N SER A 256 16.78 42.18 28.46
CA SER A 256 16.13 43.44 28.80
C SER A 256 16.78 44.07 30.04
N ASN A 257 18.03 44.49 29.93
CA ASN A 257 18.66 45.37 30.92
C ASN A 257 18.02 46.77 30.80
N PRO A 258 17.27 47.27 31.80
CA PRO A 258 16.65 48.60 31.72
C PRO A 258 17.66 49.76 31.86
N SER A 259 18.94 49.46 32.03
CA SER A 259 19.98 50.40 32.46
C SER A 259 20.78 51.05 31.32
N LEU A 260 20.52 50.71 30.05
CA LEU A 260 21.18 51.32 28.89
C LEU A 260 20.16 51.99 27.95
N GLN A 261 19.37 52.94 28.48
CA GLN A 261 18.70 53.94 27.64
C GLN A 261 19.71 54.96 27.12
N GLY A 262 20.56 54.51 26.19
CA GLY A 262 21.47 55.32 25.40
C GLY A 262 20.96 55.43 23.97
N LYS A 263 20.88 56.66 23.45
CA LYS A 263 20.36 57.03 22.12
C LYS A 263 21.02 56.22 20.98
N ASN A 264 20.45 55.09 20.56
CA ASN A 264 20.66 54.46 19.23
C ASN A 264 19.62 53.34 18.89
N HIS A 265 18.39 53.45 19.39
CA HIS A 265 17.38 52.38 19.31
C HIS A 265 16.79 52.06 17.92
N ARG A 266 17.17 52.75 16.83
CA ARG A 266 16.49 52.57 15.53
C ARG A 266 17.19 51.60 14.58
N GLU A 267 18.48 51.32 14.76
CA GLU A 267 19.24 50.38 13.92
C GLU A 267 19.35 48.97 14.55
N GLU A 268 19.50 48.87 15.88
CA GLU A 268 19.53 47.59 16.61
C GLU A 268 18.18 46.86 16.60
N SER A 269 17.06 47.59 16.64
CA SER A 269 15.72 47.01 16.60
C SER A 269 15.36 46.41 15.23
N ILE A 270 16.00 46.86 14.14
CA ILE A 270 15.84 46.29 12.79
C ILE A 270 16.71 45.03 12.63
N HIS A 271 17.87 44.97 13.28
CA HIS A 271 18.74 43.78 13.27
C HIS A 271 18.11 42.62 14.08
N GLY A 272 17.61 42.90 15.29
CA GLY A 272 16.89 41.89 16.09
C GLY A 272 15.61 41.37 15.42
N MET A 273 14.90 42.21 14.65
CA MET A 273 13.74 41.74 13.88
C MET A 273 14.09 40.83 12.70
N LYS A 274 15.30 40.93 12.13
CA LYS A 274 15.77 40.03 11.07
C LYS A 274 16.27 38.68 11.62
N GLU A 275 16.80 38.67 12.84
CA GLU A 275 17.29 37.45 13.51
C GLU A 275 16.15 36.54 14.02
N ASN A 276 14.99 37.13 14.35
CA ASN A 276 13.82 36.40 14.85
C ASN A 276 12.96 35.74 13.76
N LEU A 277 13.30 35.95 12.48
CA LEU A 277 12.60 35.29 11.38
C LEU A 277 13.08 33.85 11.25
N VAL A 278 12.14 32.91 11.27
CA VAL A 278 12.41 31.51 10.91
C VAL A 278 13.06 31.45 9.52
N ARG A 279 14.15 30.69 9.39
CA ARG A 279 14.93 30.53 8.16
C ARG A 279 14.79 29.09 7.70
N SER A 280 13.74 28.83 6.94
CA SER A 280 13.32 27.47 6.67
C SER A 280 13.85 26.90 5.35
N PHE A 281 14.12 25.59 5.35
CA PHE A 281 14.42 24.82 4.14
C PHE A 281 13.77 23.44 4.23
N VAL A 282 13.52 22.82 3.07
CA VAL A 282 12.98 21.47 2.97
C VAL A 282 14.10 20.51 2.57
N GLU A 283 14.29 19.48 3.38
CA GLU A 283 15.18 18.36 3.07
C GLU A 283 14.35 17.20 2.52
N VAL A 284 14.70 16.70 1.33
CA VAL A 284 14.03 15.60 0.67
C VAL A 284 14.95 14.37 0.67
N ARG A 285 14.45 13.24 1.17
CA ARG A 285 15.18 11.98 1.26
C ARG A 285 14.46 10.86 0.52
N PHE A 286 15.21 10.10 -0.28
CA PHE A 286 14.70 8.94 -1.02
C PHE A 286 15.83 7.93 -1.27
N GLN A 287 15.63 6.65 -0.93
CA GLN A 287 16.62 5.56 -1.13
C GLN A 287 18.06 5.91 -0.67
N GLY A 288 18.18 6.52 0.50
CA GLY A 288 19.47 6.96 1.07
C GLY A 288 20.08 8.20 0.41
N GLN A 289 19.51 8.71 -0.68
CA GLN A 289 19.87 10.00 -1.27
C GLN A 289 19.17 11.12 -0.48
N CYS A 290 19.85 12.25 -0.33
CA CYS A 290 19.37 13.42 0.41
C CYS A 290 19.71 14.69 -0.37
N GLN A 291 18.72 15.53 -0.63
CA GLN A 291 18.87 16.84 -1.26
C GLN A 291 18.06 17.88 -0.48
N LYS A 292 18.43 19.15 -0.55
CA LYS A 292 17.76 20.23 0.19
C LYS A 292 17.48 21.44 -0.70
N THR A 293 16.40 22.14 -0.40
CA THR A 293 16.09 23.45 -1.01
C THR A 293 17.05 24.53 -0.50
N PRO A 294 17.13 25.69 -1.17
CA PRO A 294 17.69 26.89 -0.56
C PRO A 294 16.93 27.28 0.72
N VAL A 295 17.54 28.15 1.52
CA VAL A 295 16.94 28.67 2.77
C VAL A 295 16.11 29.90 2.45
N ALA A 296 14.87 29.94 2.96
CA ALA A 296 13.94 31.05 2.77
C ALA A 296 13.44 31.58 4.13
N PRO A 297 13.49 32.91 4.36
CA PRO A 297 13.06 33.50 5.62
C PRO A 297 11.54 33.69 5.72
N GLY A 298 11.04 33.71 6.94
CA GLY A 298 9.66 34.06 7.29
C GLY A 298 8.69 32.86 7.37
N PRO A 299 7.48 33.09 7.90
CA PRO A 299 6.48 32.05 8.16
C PRO A 299 5.79 31.50 6.89
N ASN A 300 5.94 32.18 5.75
CA ASN A 300 5.36 31.77 4.47
C ASN A 300 6.46 31.73 3.38
N PRO A 301 7.44 30.83 3.49
CA PRO A 301 8.57 30.74 2.57
C PRO A 301 8.14 30.26 1.18
N ALA A 302 8.82 30.75 0.14
CA ALA A 302 8.71 30.23 -1.22
C ALA A 302 10.10 29.85 -1.74
N TRP A 303 10.25 28.60 -2.18
CA TRP A 303 11.52 28.06 -2.68
C TRP A 303 11.52 27.92 -4.20
N ASN A 304 10.42 27.40 -4.77
CA ASN A 304 10.29 27.09 -6.19
C ASN A 304 11.46 26.26 -6.74
N GLU A 305 11.89 25.27 -5.97
CA GLU A 305 13.06 24.43 -6.28
C GLU A 305 12.64 23.08 -6.84
N GLU A 306 13.30 22.63 -7.90
CA GLU A 306 13.10 21.29 -8.48
C GLU A 306 14.24 20.35 -8.09
N ILE A 307 13.87 19.20 -7.51
CA ILE A 307 14.77 18.17 -7.00
C ILE A 307 14.51 16.88 -7.79
N GLU A 308 15.58 16.28 -8.31
CA GLU A 308 15.52 15.03 -9.08
C GLU A 308 16.20 13.88 -8.34
N PHE A 309 15.51 12.74 -8.23
CA PHE A 309 16.09 11.50 -7.74
C PHE A 309 16.02 10.41 -8.80
N THR A 310 17.09 9.62 -8.93
CA THR A 310 17.06 8.39 -9.73
C THR A 310 16.59 7.23 -8.85
N PHE A 311 15.49 6.59 -9.24
CA PHE A 311 14.92 5.44 -8.56
C PHE A 311 15.63 4.14 -8.99
N LYS A 312 16.00 3.33 -7.99
CA LYS A 312 16.65 2.03 -8.18
C LYS A 312 15.73 0.92 -7.68
N SER A 313 15.27 0.06 -8.59
CA SER A 313 14.47 -1.10 -8.19
C SER A 313 15.35 -2.22 -7.62
N PRO A 314 14.88 -3.01 -6.63
CA PRO A 314 15.53 -4.25 -6.26
C PRO A 314 15.76 -5.15 -7.48
N ASN A 315 17.00 -5.59 -7.70
CA ASN A 315 17.40 -6.41 -8.86
C ASN A 315 17.14 -5.77 -10.24
N ASN A 316 16.96 -4.44 -10.32
CA ASN A 316 16.55 -3.74 -11.54
C ASN A 316 15.25 -4.28 -12.18
N ASP A 317 14.37 -4.91 -11.39
CA ASP A 317 13.10 -5.40 -11.89
C ASP A 317 12.03 -4.31 -11.81
N PHE A 318 11.56 -3.83 -12.97
CA PHE A 318 10.50 -2.82 -13.08
C PHE A 318 9.12 -3.44 -13.36
N SER A 319 8.93 -4.74 -13.10
CA SER A 319 7.63 -5.38 -13.21
C SER A 319 6.59 -4.75 -12.27
N SER A 320 5.32 -4.76 -12.67
CA SER A 320 4.22 -4.18 -11.89
C SER A 320 4.08 -4.79 -10.50
N ASP A 321 4.40 -6.08 -10.34
CA ASP A 321 4.32 -6.79 -9.06
C ASP A 321 5.42 -6.34 -8.11
N THR A 322 6.65 -6.17 -8.60
CA THR A 322 7.78 -5.69 -7.82
C THR A 322 7.56 -4.24 -7.42
N LEU A 323 7.13 -3.38 -8.35
CA LEU A 323 6.88 -1.96 -8.07
C LEU A 323 5.78 -1.74 -7.03
N ASN A 324 4.74 -2.59 -7.01
CA ASN A 324 3.68 -2.53 -5.98
C ASN A 324 4.12 -3.05 -4.61
N ARG A 325 5.25 -3.77 -4.51
CA ARG A 325 5.78 -4.33 -3.26
C ARG A 325 6.86 -3.46 -2.59
N ILE A 326 7.36 -2.46 -3.31
CA ILE A 326 8.36 -1.53 -2.77
C ILE A 326 7.78 -0.77 -1.59
N LYS A 327 8.53 -0.73 -0.48
CA LYS A 327 8.16 -0.04 0.76
C LYS A 327 8.83 1.32 0.92
N ASP A 328 9.61 1.74 -0.08
CA ASP A 328 10.35 2.99 -0.02
C ASP A 328 9.40 4.18 0.10
N ASN A 329 9.74 5.08 1.01
CA ASN A 329 9.02 6.32 1.22
C ASN A 329 9.88 7.50 0.78
N LEU A 330 9.24 8.46 0.12
CA LEU A 330 9.79 9.78 -0.11
C LEU A 330 9.50 10.64 1.12
N HIS A 331 10.55 11.05 1.83
CA HIS A 331 10.42 11.87 3.03
C HIS A 331 10.77 13.32 2.73
N LEU A 332 9.91 14.25 3.14
CA LEU A 332 10.14 15.68 3.13
C LEU A 332 10.15 16.17 4.57
N HIS A 333 11.25 16.79 5.00
CA HIS A 333 11.38 17.35 6.34
C HIS A 333 11.58 18.85 6.26
N LEU A 334 10.74 19.60 6.98
CA LEU A 334 10.88 21.03 7.13
C LEU A 334 11.79 21.33 8.33
N PHE A 335 12.85 22.08 8.08
CA PHE A 335 13.81 22.50 9.10
C PHE A 335 13.90 24.03 9.16
N ASP A 336 14.25 24.54 10.34
CA ASP A 336 14.75 25.89 10.54
C ASP A 336 16.28 25.88 10.68
N GLU A 337 16.95 26.82 10.02
CA GLU A 337 18.40 27.04 10.05
C GLU A 337 18.75 28.17 11.03
N VAL A 338 19.42 27.82 12.13
CA VAL A 338 19.84 28.76 13.18
C VAL A 338 21.34 28.97 13.08
N ALA A 339 21.77 30.22 12.90
CA ALA A 339 23.18 30.58 13.00
C ALA A 339 23.55 30.72 14.48
N VAL A 340 24.55 29.97 14.92
CA VAL A 340 25.12 30.03 16.28
C VAL A 340 26.52 30.62 16.16
N ASP A 341 26.76 31.73 16.85
CA ASP A 341 28.09 32.34 16.95
C ASP A 341 28.97 31.46 17.85
N MET A 342 30.16 31.09 17.37
CA MET A 342 31.10 30.22 18.07
C MET A 342 32.14 31.01 18.89
N LEU A 343 32.16 32.34 18.77
CA LEU A 343 33.07 33.19 19.52
C LEU A 343 32.50 33.47 20.93
N GLU A 344 33.26 33.11 21.95
CA GLU A 344 32.92 33.43 23.35
C GLU A 344 33.57 34.75 23.83
N ASP A 345 34.65 35.20 23.18
CA ASP A 345 35.43 36.39 23.57
C ASP A 345 35.16 37.61 22.65
N GLU A 346 34.69 38.71 23.27
CA GLU A 346 34.40 40.00 22.61
C GLU A 346 35.64 40.65 21.97
N GLU A 347 36.86 40.30 22.42
CA GLU A 347 38.13 40.88 21.93
C GLU A 347 38.55 40.35 20.54
N GLU A 348 38.08 39.17 20.12
CA GLU A 348 38.41 38.55 18.82
C GLU A 348 37.35 38.82 17.71
N ARG A 349 36.19 39.33 18.11
CA ARG A 349 35.05 39.67 17.25
C ARG A 349 35.34 40.55 16.02
N PRO A 350 36.28 41.52 16.04
CA PRO A 350 36.50 42.39 14.88
C PRO A 350 37.34 41.77 13.75
N ARG A 351 37.86 40.53 13.88
CA ARG A 351 38.79 39.94 12.89
C ARG A 351 38.24 38.77 12.08
N GLU A 352 37.41 37.89 12.64
CA GLU A 352 36.85 36.72 11.92
C GLU A 352 35.44 36.37 12.45
N VAL A 353 34.52 35.98 11.56
CA VAL A 353 33.16 35.54 11.94
C VAL A 353 33.11 34.01 11.93
N HIS A 354 33.06 33.38 13.12
CA HIS A 354 32.93 31.92 13.25
C HIS A 354 31.48 31.54 13.53
N GLN A 355 30.65 31.42 12.49
CA GLN A 355 29.26 30.96 12.63
C GLN A 355 29.10 29.48 12.29
N ARG A 356 28.37 28.76 13.13
CA ARG A 356 27.90 27.39 12.86
C ARG A 356 26.40 27.42 12.58
N PHE A 357 25.98 26.75 11.51
CA PHE A 357 24.55 26.54 11.25
C PHE A 357 24.05 25.27 11.93
N GLU A 358 23.04 25.42 12.76
CA GLU A 358 22.25 24.34 13.31
C GLU A 358 20.93 24.19 12.56
N ARG A 359 20.37 22.99 12.61
CA ARG A 359 19.04 22.71 12.07
C ARG A 359 18.09 22.26 13.18
N LYS A 360 16.88 22.81 13.19
CA LYS A 360 15.80 22.42 14.12
C LYS A 360 14.61 21.92 13.30
N TRP A 361 14.09 20.76 13.64
CA TRP A 361 13.00 20.13 12.90
C TRP A 361 11.65 20.76 13.26
N LEU A 362 10.82 21.05 12.25
CA LEU A 362 9.51 21.70 12.41
C LEU A 362 8.33 20.82 11.99
N GLY A 363 8.57 19.84 11.11
CA GLY A 363 7.53 18.94 10.62
C GLY A 363 8.01 18.04 9.49
N SER A 364 7.20 17.05 9.14
CA SER A 364 7.52 16.12 8.06
C SER A 364 6.30 15.70 7.24
N LEU A 365 6.56 15.25 6.02
CA LEU A 365 5.61 14.60 5.14
C LEU A 365 6.28 13.35 4.57
N ALA A 366 5.58 12.22 4.56
CA ALA A 366 6.07 10.98 3.95
C ALA A 366 5.08 10.54 2.88
N ILE A 367 5.58 10.24 1.68
CA ILE A 367 4.78 9.77 0.55
C ILE A 367 5.33 8.42 0.09
N PRO A 368 4.57 7.33 0.22
CA PRO A 368 5.00 6.02 -0.26
C PRO A 368 5.23 6.00 -1.78
N PHE A 369 6.27 5.30 -2.23
CA PHE A 369 6.56 5.15 -3.65
C PHE A 369 5.38 4.53 -4.42
N VAL A 370 4.68 3.57 -3.82
CA VAL A 370 3.49 2.93 -4.40
C VAL A 370 2.40 3.97 -4.73
N THR A 371 2.24 4.97 -3.87
CA THR A 371 1.30 6.08 -4.08
C THR A 371 1.70 6.92 -5.29
N MET A 372 2.99 7.21 -5.44
CA MET A 372 3.51 7.94 -6.60
C MET A 372 3.37 7.14 -7.90
N TYR A 373 3.69 5.84 -7.86
CA TYR A 373 3.57 4.91 -8.98
C TYR A 373 2.15 4.91 -9.54
N ARG A 374 1.14 4.82 -8.66
CA ARG A 374 -0.27 4.77 -9.08
C ARG A 374 -0.78 6.09 -9.63
N ASN A 375 -0.49 7.19 -8.95
CA ASN A 375 -1.07 8.49 -9.29
C ASN A 375 -0.34 9.16 -10.46
N THR A 376 0.89 8.73 -10.81
CA THR A 376 1.79 9.25 -11.88
C THR A 376 2.21 10.73 -11.74
N ARG A 377 1.31 11.54 -11.17
CA ARG A 377 1.44 12.95 -10.81
C ARG A 377 0.68 13.15 -9.51
N ILE A 378 1.32 13.79 -8.55
CA ILE A 378 0.74 14.22 -7.28
C ILE A 378 1.02 15.71 -7.16
N GLU A 379 -0.03 16.51 -7.01
CA GLU A 379 0.07 17.96 -6.87
C GLU A 379 -0.96 18.41 -5.84
N GLY A 380 -0.54 19.29 -4.94
CA GLY A 380 -1.43 19.82 -3.93
C GLY A 380 -0.70 20.53 -2.82
N THR A 381 -1.49 20.96 -1.84
CA THR A 381 -1.01 21.57 -0.61
C THR A 381 -1.27 20.59 0.53
N PHE A 382 -0.20 20.12 1.16
CA PHE A 382 -0.23 19.04 2.13
C PHE A 382 -0.05 19.60 3.52
N LYS A 383 -0.90 19.19 4.45
CA LYS A 383 -0.66 19.43 5.88
C LYS A 383 0.58 18.64 6.31
N LEU A 384 1.57 19.30 6.88
CA LEU A 384 2.73 18.64 7.46
C LEU A 384 2.35 17.99 8.79
N HIS A 385 2.88 16.79 9.03
CA HIS A 385 2.87 16.20 10.36
C HIS A 385 3.84 16.99 11.25
N SER A 386 3.30 17.94 11.99
CA SER A 386 4.00 18.69 13.02
C SER A 386 3.57 18.19 14.39
N PRO A 387 4.49 18.15 15.37
CA PRO A 387 4.16 17.71 16.71
C PRO A 387 3.23 18.74 17.38
N PRO A 388 2.36 18.32 18.31
CA PRO A 388 1.42 19.22 18.98
C PRO A 388 2.12 20.33 19.78
N VAL A 389 3.37 20.09 20.22
CA VAL A 389 4.20 21.05 20.94
C VAL A 389 5.59 21.11 20.29
N LEU A 390 6.05 22.32 19.93
CA LEU A 390 7.40 22.60 19.46
C LEU A 390 8.09 23.54 20.45
N LEU A 391 8.93 22.99 21.35
CA LEU A 391 9.58 23.82 22.36
C LEU A 391 10.58 24.78 21.71
N GLY A 392 10.37 26.09 21.95
CA GLY A 392 11.14 27.18 21.36
C GLY A 392 10.51 27.80 20.11
N TYR A 393 9.33 27.36 19.69
CA TYR A 393 8.59 27.92 18.55
C TYR A 393 7.14 28.24 18.92
N GLU A 394 6.59 29.27 18.29
CA GLU A 394 5.18 29.67 18.42
C GLU A 394 4.54 29.83 17.03
N ARG A 395 3.24 29.56 16.94
CA ARG A 395 2.47 29.83 15.71
C ARG A 395 1.87 31.23 15.79
N THR A 396 1.93 31.98 14.69
CA THR A 396 1.27 33.28 14.54
C THR A 396 -0.23 33.15 14.83
N GLY A 397 -0.70 33.74 15.94
CA GLY A 397 -2.09 33.70 16.41
C GLY A 397 -2.32 33.03 17.76
N GLN A 398 -1.33 32.33 18.34
CA GLN A 398 -1.46 31.69 19.65
C GLN A 398 -1.29 32.64 20.86
N THR A 399 -0.77 33.86 20.64
CA THR A 399 -0.29 34.73 21.73
C THR A 399 -0.86 36.15 21.66
N SER A 400 -2.17 36.29 21.89
CA SER A 400 -2.79 37.58 22.28
C SER A 400 -2.73 37.82 23.81
N MET A 401 -2.21 36.90 24.64
CA MET A 401 -2.35 37.04 26.11
C MET A 401 -1.10 36.79 26.97
N ALA A 402 0.03 36.28 26.45
CA ALA A 402 1.22 36.05 27.29
C ALA A 402 2.15 37.26 27.42
N SER A 403 1.99 38.27 26.56
CA SER A 403 2.74 39.52 26.60
C SER A 403 1.86 40.61 27.20
N GLY A 404 2.20 41.08 28.41
CA GLY A 404 1.62 42.29 28.99
C GLY A 404 1.93 43.58 28.21
N PHE A 405 2.52 43.49 27.02
CA PHE A 405 2.62 44.57 26.06
C PHE A 405 1.53 44.43 24.99
N TRP A 406 0.59 45.37 25.04
CA TRP A 406 -0.42 45.62 24.02
C TRP A 406 0.24 45.81 22.65
N ARG A 407 0.28 44.76 21.82
CA ARG A 407 0.32 44.94 20.36
C ARG A 407 -1.13 44.99 19.90
N GLU A 408 -1.62 46.20 19.73
CA GLU A 408 -2.86 46.48 19.02
C GLU A 408 -2.67 46.02 17.56
N ASN A 409 -3.04 44.77 17.27
CA ASN A 409 -3.10 44.26 15.91
C ASN A 409 -4.56 43.92 15.62
N THR A 410 -5.10 44.63 14.63
CA THR A 410 -6.50 44.80 14.26
C THR A 410 -7.17 43.57 13.61
N ASP A 411 -6.62 42.37 13.73
CA ASP A 411 -7.18 41.15 13.10
C ASP A 411 -7.69 40.18 14.16
N MET A 412 -8.80 40.53 14.83
CA MET A 412 -9.46 39.70 15.86
C MET A 412 -10.40 38.61 15.29
N ASP A 413 -10.48 38.46 13.96
CA ASP A 413 -11.47 37.56 13.31
C ASP A 413 -10.87 36.31 12.64
N GLN A 414 -9.54 36.10 12.69
CA GLN A 414 -8.95 34.88 12.12
C GLN A 414 -8.79 33.79 13.18
N PRO A 415 -9.35 32.58 12.96
CA PRO A 415 -9.08 31.45 13.83
C PRO A 415 -7.56 31.21 13.88
N PRO A 416 -7.01 30.75 15.02
CA PRO A 416 -5.59 30.48 15.15
C PRO A 416 -5.14 29.55 14.03
N LYS A 417 -3.98 29.83 13.44
CA LYS A 417 -3.38 28.98 12.41
C LYS A 417 -2.83 27.72 13.07
N GLU A 418 -3.53 26.60 12.92
CA GLU A 418 -3.29 25.37 13.69
C GLU A 418 -2.28 24.40 13.05
N ALA A 419 -2.01 24.55 11.74
CA ALA A 419 -1.18 23.61 11.00
C ALA A 419 -0.24 24.30 10.01
N THR A 420 0.85 23.62 9.66
CA THR A 420 1.80 24.05 8.64
C THR A 420 1.48 23.32 7.36
N TYR A 421 1.41 24.02 6.23
CA TYR A 421 1.10 23.41 4.95
C TYR A 421 2.27 23.56 3.96
N LEU A 422 2.50 22.55 3.13
CA LEU A 422 3.55 22.52 2.12
C LEU A 422 2.93 22.25 0.74
N SER A 423 3.11 23.16 -0.21
CA SER A 423 2.73 22.94 -1.61
C SER A 423 3.85 22.25 -2.38
N ILE A 424 3.57 21.08 -2.93
CA ILE A 424 4.52 20.32 -3.75
C ILE A 424 3.87 19.85 -5.06
N TYR A 425 4.73 19.64 -6.05
CA TYR A 425 4.41 18.93 -7.27
C TYR A 425 5.39 17.76 -7.44
N LEU A 426 4.87 16.56 -7.68
CA LEU A 426 5.62 15.31 -7.69
C LEU A 426 5.22 14.50 -8.92
N THR A 427 6.18 13.99 -9.69
CA THR A 427 5.90 13.16 -10.87
C THR A 427 6.98 12.12 -11.10
N ILE A 428 6.59 10.99 -11.69
CA ILE A 428 7.50 9.95 -12.14
C ILE A 428 7.74 10.11 -13.64
N ASN A 429 9.00 10.03 -14.06
CA ASN A 429 9.44 10.17 -15.43
C ASN A 429 10.34 8.98 -15.83
N PRO A 430 9.98 8.18 -16.85
CA PRO A 430 8.73 8.23 -17.63
C PRO A 430 7.50 7.75 -16.83
N PRO A 431 6.27 8.20 -17.18
CA PRO A 431 5.07 7.77 -16.48
C PRO A 431 4.79 6.28 -16.74
N LEU A 432 4.60 5.53 -15.67
CA LEU A 432 4.42 4.07 -15.75
C LEU A 432 2.94 3.69 -15.94
N SER A 433 2.69 2.61 -16.68
CA SER A 433 1.35 2.03 -16.82
C SER A 433 0.97 1.20 -15.59
N ASN A 434 -0.15 1.55 -14.95
CA ASN A 434 -0.74 0.68 -13.93
C ASN A 434 -1.36 -0.56 -14.61
N PRO A 435 -1.27 -1.75 -14.01
CA PRO A 435 -2.00 -2.91 -14.51
C PRO A 435 -3.50 -2.59 -14.51
N GLU A 436 -4.18 -2.85 -15.63
CA GLU A 436 -5.63 -2.68 -15.70
C GLU A 436 -6.32 -3.65 -14.74
N PRO A 437 -7.35 -3.21 -14.00
CA PRO A 437 -8.19 -4.12 -13.25
C PRO A 437 -8.80 -5.15 -14.18
N ILE A 438 -8.63 -6.43 -13.85
CA ILE A 438 -9.35 -7.49 -14.52
C ILE A 438 -10.83 -7.31 -14.20
N LYS A 439 -11.67 -7.11 -15.22
CA LYS A 439 -13.13 -7.03 -15.08
C LYS A 439 -13.71 -8.43 -14.97
N GLU A 440 -13.50 -9.08 -13.83
CA GLU A 440 -13.99 -10.43 -13.57
C GLU A 440 -15.51 -10.42 -13.35
N LYS A 441 -16.24 -11.33 -13.99
CA LYS A 441 -17.62 -11.64 -13.59
C LYS A 441 -17.54 -12.56 -12.38
N LEU A 442 -17.55 -11.95 -11.20
CA LEU A 442 -17.63 -12.64 -9.92
C LEU A 442 -19.01 -13.29 -9.77
N GLU A 443 -19.07 -14.39 -9.02
CA GLU A 443 -20.33 -15.02 -8.67
C GLU A 443 -21.11 -14.07 -7.77
N CYS A 444 -22.40 -13.86 -8.03
CA CYS A 444 -23.22 -12.92 -7.27
C CYS A 444 -24.41 -13.65 -6.67
N GLU A 445 -24.64 -13.44 -5.37
CA GLU A 445 -25.80 -14.00 -4.66
C GLU A 445 -27.00 -13.04 -4.63
N GLU A 446 -26.84 -11.84 -5.18
CA GLU A 446 -27.90 -10.85 -5.26
C GLU A 446 -28.86 -11.17 -6.42
N ASP A 447 -30.12 -10.72 -6.31
CA ASP A 447 -31.13 -10.94 -7.35
C ASP A 447 -30.70 -10.38 -8.71
N ASP A 448 -30.95 -11.13 -9.79
CA ASP A 448 -30.54 -10.75 -11.15
C ASP A 448 -31.09 -9.38 -11.57
N ASN A 449 -32.29 -8.99 -11.12
CA ASN A 449 -32.84 -7.68 -11.43
C ASN A 449 -32.10 -6.57 -10.69
N LEU A 450 -31.69 -6.82 -9.45
CA LEU A 450 -30.87 -5.91 -8.66
C LEU A 450 -29.48 -5.73 -9.31
N VAL A 451 -28.84 -6.82 -9.74
CA VAL A 451 -27.55 -6.76 -10.43
C VAL A 451 -27.65 -5.95 -11.73
N ARG A 452 -28.68 -6.20 -12.56
CA ARG A 452 -28.91 -5.43 -13.80
C ARG A 452 -29.16 -3.95 -13.51
N HIS A 453 -29.87 -3.63 -12.42
CA HIS A 453 -30.10 -2.24 -12.01
C HIS A 453 -28.80 -1.55 -11.60
N CYS A 454 -27.96 -2.21 -10.80
CA CYS A 454 -26.62 -1.73 -10.44
C CYS A 454 -25.73 -1.51 -11.67
N GLU A 455 -25.72 -2.45 -12.62
CA GLU A 455 -24.96 -2.33 -13.87
C GLU A 455 -25.45 -1.17 -14.74
N LYS A 456 -26.77 -0.96 -14.81
CA LYS A 456 -27.38 0.16 -15.54
C LYS A 456 -26.99 1.49 -14.90
N TRP A 457 -27.16 1.62 -13.59
CA TRP A 457 -26.80 2.82 -12.84
C TRP A 457 -25.32 3.18 -13.00
N HIS A 458 -24.44 2.18 -12.89
CA HIS A 458 -23.00 2.34 -13.13
C HIS A 458 -22.70 2.83 -14.55
N ARG A 459 -23.31 2.20 -15.56
CA ARG A 459 -23.09 2.54 -16.97
C ARG A 459 -23.56 3.95 -17.30
N ASP A 460 -24.73 4.34 -16.80
CA ASP A 460 -25.31 5.66 -17.03
C ASP A 460 -24.43 6.76 -16.43
N LEU A 461 -23.88 6.56 -15.23
CA LEU A 461 -22.96 7.50 -14.60
C LEU A 461 -21.59 7.56 -15.27
N MET A 462 -21.00 6.41 -15.60
CA MET A 462 -19.70 6.34 -16.28
C MET A 462 -19.75 6.98 -17.68
N SER A 463 -20.90 6.91 -18.37
CA SER A 463 -21.07 7.55 -19.68
C SER A 463 -21.02 9.09 -19.61
N LYS A 464 -21.49 9.67 -18.49
CA LYS A 464 -21.54 11.12 -18.27
C LYS A 464 -20.28 11.64 -17.58
N PHE A 465 -19.71 10.84 -16.68
CA PHE A 465 -18.59 11.22 -15.81
C PHE A 465 -17.47 10.16 -15.85
N PRO A 466 -16.74 10.03 -16.97
CA PRO A 466 -15.75 8.96 -17.15
C PRO A 466 -14.55 9.03 -16.17
N ASN A 467 -14.31 10.20 -15.58
CA ASN A 467 -13.23 10.41 -14.61
C ASN A 467 -13.61 10.06 -13.16
N ARG A 468 -14.90 9.76 -12.89
CA ARG A 468 -15.40 9.42 -11.55
C ARG A 468 -15.70 7.93 -11.48
N VAL A 469 -15.18 7.26 -10.46
CA VAL A 469 -15.41 5.82 -10.26
C VAL A 469 -16.61 5.62 -9.35
N PHE A 470 -17.65 4.98 -9.87
CA PHE A 470 -18.86 4.59 -9.14
C PHE A 470 -18.91 3.07 -9.05
N SER A 471 -18.80 2.46 -7.87
CA SER A 471 -18.90 1.00 -7.73
C SER A 471 -19.96 0.65 -6.70
N PRO A 472 -21.19 0.28 -7.13
CA PRO A 472 -22.26 -0.09 -6.20
C PRO A 472 -22.05 -1.50 -5.61
N MET A 473 -21.24 -2.33 -6.27
CA MET A 473 -20.93 -3.70 -5.87
C MET A 473 -19.42 -3.85 -5.63
N VAL A 474 -19.09 -4.71 -4.69
CA VAL A 474 -17.71 -5.01 -4.25
C VAL A 474 -17.52 -6.52 -4.15
N ALA A 475 -16.28 -6.98 -4.16
CA ALA A 475 -15.97 -8.39 -3.96
C ALA A 475 -15.76 -8.67 -2.47
N ASP A 476 -16.32 -9.75 -1.95
CA ASP A 476 -15.94 -10.23 -0.62
C ASP A 476 -14.63 -11.04 -0.67
N LEU A 477 -14.17 -11.57 0.47
CA LEU A 477 -12.97 -12.44 0.51
C LEU A 477 -13.18 -13.80 -0.17
N THR A 478 -14.43 -14.24 -0.37
CA THR A 478 -14.74 -15.51 -1.03
C THR A 478 -14.74 -15.39 -2.56
N GLY A 479 -14.64 -14.16 -3.09
CA GLY A 479 -14.69 -13.88 -4.51
C GLY A 479 -16.11 -13.69 -5.05
N LYS A 480 -17.08 -13.45 -4.17
CA LYS A 480 -18.47 -13.15 -4.53
C LYS A 480 -18.72 -11.65 -4.60
N SER A 481 -19.58 -11.23 -5.52
CA SER A 481 -20.01 -9.84 -5.64
C SER A 481 -21.17 -9.55 -4.70
N VAL A 482 -21.00 -8.54 -3.84
CA VAL A 482 -21.93 -8.13 -2.78
C VAL A 482 -22.23 -6.64 -2.89
N LEU A 483 -23.47 -6.25 -2.59
CA LEU A 483 -23.88 -4.84 -2.57
C LEU A 483 -23.21 -4.07 -1.42
N VAL A 484 -22.69 -2.86 -1.71
CA VAL A 484 -21.97 -2.02 -0.74
C VAL A 484 -22.79 -1.71 0.50
N THR A 485 -24.11 -1.51 0.39
CA THR A 485 -24.99 -1.18 1.52
C THR A 485 -24.98 -2.25 2.62
N ARG A 486 -24.71 -3.52 2.27
CA ARG A 486 -24.68 -4.65 3.21
C ARG A 486 -23.50 -4.60 4.17
N TYR A 487 -22.47 -3.81 3.86
CA TYR A 487 -21.31 -3.62 4.73
C TYR A 487 -21.57 -2.61 5.86
N PHE A 488 -22.73 -1.96 5.87
CA PHE A 488 -23.09 -1.02 6.92
C PHE A 488 -24.12 -1.59 7.88
N ARG A 489 -23.79 -1.52 9.16
CA ARG A 489 -24.62 -1.93 10.29
C ARG A 489 -24.08 -1.25 11.54
N ALA A 490 -24.96 -0.77 12.41
CA ALA A 490 -24.54 -0.25 13.71
C ALA A 490 -23.80 -1.33 14.52
N ILE A 491 -22.50 -1.13 14.73
CA ILE A 491 -21.64 -2.00 15.54
C ILE A 491 -21.11 -1.14 16.68
N ARG A 492 -21.19 -1.60 17.92
CA ARG A 492 -20.66 -0.83 19.05
C ARG A 492 -19.12 -0.86 19.07
N PRO A 493 -18.44 0.27 19.30
CA PRO A 493 -17.01 0.27 19.56
C PRO A 493 -16.70 -0.46 20.87
N PRO A 494 -15.45 -0.92 21.08
CA PRO A 494 -15.06 -1.59 22.32
C PRO A 494 -15.32 -0.70 23.54
N HIS A 495 -15.81 -1.28 24.63
CA HIS A 495 -16.10 -0.55 25.86
C HIS A 495 -14.88 0.14 26.49
N ASP A 496 -13.66 -0.35 26.25
CA ASP A 496 -12.44 0.28 26.77
C ASP A 496 -12.04 1.57 26.02
N VAL A 497 -12.60 1.82 24.83
CA VAL A 497 -12.32 3.03 24.03
C VAL A 497 -13.19 4.20 24.47
N LEU A 498 -14.40 3.91 24.94
CA LEU A 498 -15.37 4.89 25.41
C LEU A 498 -15.57 4.72 26.91
N GLU A 499 -15.18 5.73 27.69
CA GLU A 499 -15.57 5.79 29.10
C GLU A 499 -17.10 5.76 29.22
N ASN A 500 -17.63 5.17 30.30
CA ASN A 500 -19.07 4.95 30.43
C ASN A 500 -19.89 6.24 30.16
N ASN A 501 -20.81 6.18 29.18
CA ASN A 501 -21.65 7.26 28.65
C ASN A 501 -20.97 8.32 27.75
N ASP A 502 -19.68 8.19 27.44
CA ASP A 502 -19.02 9.05 26.47
C ASP A 502 -19.41 8.65 25.03
N GLN A 503 -19.92 9.61 24.25
CA GLN A 503 -20.23 9.44 22.82
C GLN A 503 -19.27 10.25 21.93
N ASN A 504 -18.06 10.54 22.41
CA ASN A 504 -17.09 11.31 21.64
C ASN A 504 -16.61 10.54 20.38
N PRO A 505 -16.96 11.00 19.16
CA PRO A 505 -16.53 10.36 17.93
C PRO A 505 -15.02 10.46 17.71
N GLU A 506 -14.34 11.46 18.27
CA GLU A 506 -12.91 11.66 18.09
C GLU A 506 -12.08 10.56 18.75
N LYS A 507 -12.47 10.08 19.95
CA LYS A 507 -11.81 8.92 20.60
C LYS A 507 -11.95 7.64 19.77
N VAL A 508 -13.10 7.45 19.14
CA VAL A 508 -13.35 6.30 18.26
C VAL A 508 -12.57 6.40 16.96
N ALA A 509 -12.55 7.58 16.34
CA ALA A 509 -11.74 7.85 15.16
C ALA A 509 -10.26 7.60 15.44
N TRP A 510 -9.81 8.04 16.62
CA TRP A 510 -8.46 7.81 17.11
C TRP A 510 -8.11 6.33 17.23
N PHE A 511 -8.97 5.54 17.88
CA PHE A 511 -8.77 4.09 17.98
C PHE A 511 -8.67 3.41 16.61
N VAL A 512 -9.54 3.76 15.66
CA VAL A 512 -9.50 3.19 14.31
C VAL A 512 -8.20 3.57 13.59
N ALA A 513 -7.75 4.82 13.69
CA ALA A 513 -6.51 5.30 13.07
C ALA A 513 -5.23 4.65 13.64
N LEU A 514 -5.28 4.10 14.86
CA LEU A 514 -4.17 3.34 15.45
C LEU A 514 -3.99 1.93 14.85
N ILE A 515 -5.00 1.40 14.15
CA ILE A 515 -4.88 0.14 13.43
C ILE A 515 -3.90 0.34 12.26
N PRO A 516 -2.91 -0.56 12.06
CA PRO A 516 -1.94 -0.39 10.99
C PRO A 516 -2.57 -0.24 9.60
N TYR A 517 -2.17 0.84 8.92
CA TYR A 517 -2.53 1.08 7.54
C TYR A 517 -1.61 0.32 6.57
N LEU A 518 -2.22 -0.26 5.54
CA LEU A 518 -1.55 -0.87 4.41
C LEU A 518 -2.37 -0.62 3.14
N PRO A 519 -1.79 -0.03 2.08
CA PRO A 519 -2.52 0.28 0.85
C PRO A 519 -3.21 -0.95 0.25
N ARG A 520 -4.42 -0.77 -0.32
CA ARG A 520 -5.28 -1.86 -0.82
C ARG A 520 -4.57 -2.94 -1.64
N ASN A 521 -3.83 -2.58 -2.70
CA ASN A 521 -3.17 -3.61 -3.53
C ASN A 521 -1.92 -4.23 -2.87
N ALA A 522 -1.41 -3.66 -1.77
CA ALA A 522 -0.39 -4.33 -0.98
C ALA A 522 -1.01 -5.43 -0.09
N LEU A 523 -2.29 -5.30 0.28
CA LEU A 523 -3.07 -6.37 0.93
C LEU A 523 -3.39 -7.50 -0.06
N PHE A 524 -3.98 -7.15 -1.21
CA PHE A 524 -4.39 -8.10 -2.26
C PHE A 524 -3.83 -7.68 -3.64
N PRO A 525 -2.61 -8.10 -4.00
CA PRO A 525 -1.97 -7.69 -5.25
C PRO A 525 -2.74 -8.16 -6.49
N GLY A 526 -3.05 -7.22 -7.38
CA GLY A 526 -3.69 -7.50 -8.67
C GLY A 526 -5.19 -7.79 -8.61
N ILE A 527 -5.83 -7.62 -7.45
CA ILE A 527 -7.28 -7.74 -7.30
C ILE A 527 -7.83 -6.41 -6.78
N GLN A 528 -8.75 -5.81 -7.53
CA GLN A 528 -9.38 -4.54 -7.14
C GLN A 528 -10.73 -4.80 -6.46
N ALA A 529 -11.09 -3.92 -5.52
CA ALA A 529 -12.40 -3.88 -4.86
C ALA A 529 -12.76 -5.08 -3.96
N ILE A 530 -11.78 -5.77 -3.36
CA ILE A 530 -12.04 -6.70 -2.25
C ILE A 530 -12.32 -5.91 -0.97
N TRP A 531 -13.44 -6.21 -0.31
CA TRP A 531 -13.86 -5.62 0.95
C TRP A 531 -14.06 -6.74 1.99
N PRO A 532 -13.17 -6.86 3.00
CA PRO A 532 -13.39 -7.73 4.15
C PRO A 532 -14.47 -7.14 5.07
N THR A 533 -15.12 -8.00 5.86
CA THR A 533 -16.03 -7.55 6.93
C THR A 533 -15.25 -6.93 8.09
N CYS A 534 -15.93 -6.18 8.96
CA CYS A 534 -15.29 -5.60 10.15
C CYS A 534 -14.67 -6.67 11.06
N GLU A 535 -15.28 -7.85 11.14
CA GLU A 535 -14.73 -8.97 11.92
C GLU A 535 -13.42 -9.48 11.32
N GLN A 536 -13.39 -9.66 10.00
CA GLN A 536 -12.19 -10.10 9.28
C GLN A 536 -11.07 -9.05 9.38
N PHE A 537 -11.41 -7.76 9.25
CA PHE A 537 -10.47 -6.66 9.41
C PHE A 537 -9.83 -6.63 10.82
N ILE A 538 -10.65 -6.77 11.87
CA ILE A 538 -10.15 -6.86 13.25
C ILE A 538 -9.30 -8.14 13.47
N LYS A 539 -9.60 -9.25 12.81
CA LYS A 539 -8.74 -10.45 12.85
C LYS A 539 -7.42 -10.27 12.09
N MET A 540 -7.39 -9.46 11.03
CA MET A 540 -6.16 -9.16 10.29
C MET A 540 -5.28 -8.14 11.01
N MET A 541 -5.87 -7.19 11.76
CA MET A 541 -5.17 -6.09 12.44
C MET A 541 -4.30 -5.23 11.50
N VAL A 542 -4.68 -5.16 10.23
CA VAL A 542 -4.10 -4.31 9.19
C VAL A 542 -5.11 -4.15 8.05
N GLY A 543 -5.20 -2.95 7.46
CA GLY A 543 -6.24 -2.63 6.46
C GLY A 543 -5.90 -1.42 5.59
N SER A 544 -6.66 -1.20 4.53
CA SER A 544 -6.58 0.00 3.69
C SER A 544 -7.61 1.05 4.13
N GLU A 545 -7.71 2.15 3.39
CA GLU A 545 -8.61 3.26 3.67
C GLU A 545 -10.08 2.79 3.78
N VAL A 546 -10.47 1.81 2.94
CA VAL A 546 -11.85 1.30 2.92
C VAL A 546 -12.20 0.54 4.18
N GLU A 547 -11.34 -0.37 4.64
CA GLU A 547 -11.63 -1.17 5.83
C GLU A 547 -11.74 -0.29 7.09
N HIS A 548 -10.86 0.71 7.20
CA HIS A 548 -10.92 1.70 8.27
C HIS A 548 -12.20 2.54 8.18
N ALA A 549 -12.57 3.00 6.98
CA ALA A 549 -13.78 3.81 6.78
C ALA A 549 -15.08 3.04 7.05
N VAL A 550 -15.18 1.78 6.63
CA VAL A 550 -16.35 0.93 6.91
C VAL A 550 -16.47 0.67 8.41
N LEU A 551 -15.37 0.37 9.09
CA LEU A 551 -15.36 0.18 10.55
C LEU A 551 -15.79 1.44 11.30
N MET A 552 -15.19 2.59 10.96
CA MET A 552 -15.50 3.88 11.58
C MET A 552 -16.96 4.31 11.33
N THR A 553 -17.46 4.11 10.11
CA THR A 553 -18.88 4.38 9.77
C THR A 553 -19.80 3.56 10.66
N ASN A 554 -19.55 2.25 10.79
CA ASN A 554 -20.36 1.35 11.62
C ASN A 554 -20.33 1.72 13.11
N TYR A 555 -19.17 2.15 13.61
CA TYR A 555 -19.05 2.67 14.98
C TYR A 555 -19.82 3.99 15.16
N PHE A 556 -19.68 4.95 14.26
CA PHE A 556 -20.38 6.24 14.34
C PHE A 556 -21.91 6.08 14.25
N THR A 557 -22.40 5.18 13.40
CA THR A 557 -23.82 4.83 13.35
C THR A 557 -24.31 4.31 14.70
N SER A 558 -23.51 3.50 15.40
CA SER A 558 -23.87 3.02 16.75
C SER A 558 -23.90 4.11 17.82
N LEU A 559 -23.14 5.20 17.61
CA LEU A 559 -23.16 6.40 18.45
C LEU A 559 -24.33 7.34 18.13
N GLY A 560 -25.21 6.97 17.19
CA GLY A 560 -26.34 7.79 16.77
C GLY A 560 -25.97 8.93 15.81
N LYS A 561 -24.75 8.94 15.25
CA LYS A 561 -24.36 9.91 14.23
C LYS A 561 -24.91 9.49 12.86
N LYS A 562 -25.31 10.47 12.04
CA LYS A 562 -25.62 10.24 10.61
C LYS A 562 -24.31 10.10 9.84
N ALA A 563 -23.80 8.88 9.78
CA ALA A 563 -22.52 8.55 9.18
C ALA A 563 -22.66 7.94 7.78
N TYR A 564 -21.73 8.30 6.90
CA TYR A 564 -21.67 7.79 5.52
C TYR A 564 -20.23 7.49 5.13
N LEU A 565 -20.02 6.42 4.37
CA LEU A 565 -18.78 6.20 3.64
C LEU A 565 -18.69 7.18 2.48
N VAL A 566 -17.53 7.82 2.31
CA VAL A 566 -17.23 8.69 1.17
C VAL A 566 -16.12 8.04 0.35
N LEU A 567 -16.37 7.83 -0.94
CA LEU A 567 -15.39 7.36 -1.91
C LEU A 567 -14.95 8.52 -2.81
N GLY A 568 -13.66 8.63 -3.06
CA GLY A 568 -13.14 9.79 -3.77
C GLY A 568 -11.66 9.73 -4.13
N GLN A 569 -11.11 10.90 -4.44
CA GLN A 569 -9.69 11.13 -4.68
C GLN A 569 -9.13 12.06 -3.59
N GLY A 570 -8.05 11.63 -2.93
CA GLY A 570 -7.32 12.40 -1.92
C GLY A 570 -5.84 12.56 -2.28
N ILE A 571 -5.16 13.46 -1.57
CA ILE A 571 -3.73 13.70 -1.71
C ILE A 571 -2.99 13.31 -0.41
N PRO A 572 -1.90 12.50 -0.48
CA PRO A 572 -1.32 11.89 -1.67
C PRO A 572 -2.04 10.60 -2.12
N GLU A 573 -2.97 10.08 -1.31
CA GLU A 573 -3.57 8.72 -1.37
C GLU A 573 -4.06 8.28 -2.77
N GLY A 574 -4.54 9.21 -3.60
CA GLY A 574 -5.21 8.87 -4.85
C GLY A 574 -6.63 8.40 -4.57
N GLN A 575 -7.05 7.27 -5.14
CA GLN A 575 -8.36 6.69 -4.80
C GLN A 575 -8.41 6.27 -3.33
N THR A 576 -9.30 6.90 -2.56
CA THR A 576 -9.33 6.80 -1.10
C THR A 576 -10.77 6.72 -0.57
N ALA A 577 -10.90 6.48 0.74
CA ALA A 577 -12.15 6.42 1.45
C ALA A 577 -12.10 7.25 2.75
N TYR A 578 -13.14 8.05 2.99
CA TYR A 578 -13.33 8.91 4.16
C TYR A 578 -14.68 8.59 4.81
N VAL A 579 -14.92 9.10 6.02
CA VAL A 579 -16.25 9.05 6.65
C VAL A 579 -16.83 10.46 6.71
N LEU A 580 -18.08 10.62 6.32
CA LEU A 580 -18.84 11.86 6.46
C LEU A 580 -19.77 11.71 7.66
N THR A 581 -19.78 12.70 8.55
CA THR A 581 -20.83 12.85 9.56
C THR A 581 -21.60 14.13 9.33
N ALA A 582 -22.93 14.01 9.26
CA ALA A 582 -23.83 15.17 9.17
C ALA A 582 -24.40 15.48 10.56
N GLU A 583 -24.19 16.71 11.01
CA GLU A 583 -24.79 17.23 12.24
C GLU A 583 -26.20 17.78 11.98
N GLU A 584 -27.00 17.86 13.04
CA GLU A 584 -28.33 18.51 12.99
C GLU A 584 -28.24 20.01 12.69
N SER A 585 -27.09 20.63 13.02
CA SER A 585 -26.75 22.02 12.70
C SER A 585 -26.64 22.29 11.20
N GLY A 586 -26.62 21.24 10.36
CA GLY A 586 -26.33 21.33 8.93
C GLY A 586 -24.83 21.38 8.61
N GLN A 587 -23.95 21.31 9.62
CA GLN A 587 -22.52 21.15 9.40
C GLN A 587 -22.17 19.72 9.03
N HIS A 588 -21.17 19.59 8.17
CA HIS A 588 -20.71 18.32 7.62
C HIS A 588 -19.22 18.21 7.87
N TRP A 589 -18.81 17.11 8.47
CA TRP A 589 -17.43 16.81 8.84
C TRP A 589 -16.92 15.58 8.08
N LEU A 590 -15.75 15.72 7.48
CA LEU A 590 -15.04 14.68 6.75
C LEU A 590 -13.90 14.15 7.62
N TRP A 591 -13.95 12.86 7.95
CA TRP A 591 -12.98 12.19 8.79
C TRP A 591 -11.98 11.43 7.93
N ASN A 592 -10.70 11.77 8.06
CA ASN A 592 -9.61 10.98 7.52
C ASN A 592 -9.40 9.77 8.44
N VAL A 593 -9.63 8.59 7.87
CA VAL A 593 -9.65 7.33 8.62
C VAL A 593 -8.27 6.79 8.97
N VAL A 594 -7.23 7.30 8.32
CA VAL A 594 -5.82 6.92 8.53
C VAL A 594 -5.18 7.81 9.60
N THR A 595 -5.52 9.11 9.64
CA THR A 595 -4.97 10.04 10.64
C THR A 595 -5.86 10.21 11.87
N GLY A 596 -7.15 9.90 11.75
CA GLY A 596 -8.17 10.17 12.77
C GLY A 596 -8.60 11.65 12.84
N GLU A 597 -8.06 12.50 11.98
CA GLU A 597 -8.41 13.92 11.93
C GLU A 597 -9.72 14.15 11.17
N HIS A 598 -10.45 15.20 11.55
CA HIS A 598 -11.65 15.64 10.85
C HIS A 598 -11.49 17.05 10.27
N PHE A 599 -12.17 17.29 9.16
CA PHE A 599 -12.12 18.52 8.39
C PHE A 599 -13.54 18.99 8.11
N ASN A 600 -13.80 20.28 8.22
CA ASN A 600 -15.07 20.81 7.78
C ASN A 600 -15.14 20.73 6.25
N THR A 601 -16.31 20.37 5.70
CA THR A 601 -16.50 20.34 4.24
C THR A 601 -16.21 21.67 3.53
N SER A 602 -16.31 22.79 4.23
CA SER A 602 -15.98 24.13 3.71
C SER A 602 -14.48 24.47 3.73
N GLU A 603 -13.65 23.64 4.36
CA GLU A 603 -12.21 23.90 4.50
C GLU A 603 -11.48 23.78 3.16
N THR A 604 -10.55 24.70 2.91
CA THR A 604 -9.83 24.76 1.62
C THR A 604 -8.70 23.75 1.50
N PHE A 605 -8.06 23.40 2.62
CA PHE A 605 -6.90 22.50 2.65
C PHE A 605 -7.24 21.09 3.13
N CYS A 606 -8.48 20.64 2.90
CA CYS A 606 -8.87 19.25 3.12
C CYS A 606 -8.05 18.32 2.20
N PRO A 607 -7.48 17.22 2.71
CA PRO A 607 -6.73 16.26 1.88
C PRO A 607 -7.61 15.55 0.84
N LEU A 608 -8.93 15.47 1.06
CA LEU A 608 -9.88 14.94 0.08
C LEU A 608 -10.15 16.01 -0.98
N VAL A 609 -9.72 15.77 -2.22
CA VAL A 609 -9.79 16.76 -3.32
C VAL A 609 -10.94 16.52 -4.28
N GLY A 610 -11.53 15.31 -4.28
CA GLY A 610 -12.66 14.96 -5.12
C GLY A 610 -13.53 13.86 -4.52
N VAL A 611 -14.85 14.00 -4.60
CA VAL A 611 -15.83 13.02 -4.11
C VAL A 611 -16.58 12.40 -5.28
N THR A 612 -16.54 11.07 -5.38
CA THR A 612 -17.23 10.33 -6.45
C THR A 612 -18.55 9.75 -5.98
N ALA A 613 -18.57 9.10 -4.83
CA ALA A 613 -19.77 8.44 -4.32
C ALA A 613 -19.84 8.48 -2.79
N VAL A 614 -21.05 8.43 -2.27
CA VAL A 614 -21.35 8.32 -0.83
C VAL A 614 -22.23 7.10 -0.60
N ALA A 615 -22.04 6.36 0.49
CA ALA A 615 -22.82 5.17 0.78
C ALA A 615 -23.11 5.00 2.27
N ASN A 616 -24.24 4.39 2.59
CA ASN A 616 -24.59 3.93 3.93
C ASN A 616 -25.44 2.65 3.86
N GLU A 617 -26.07 2.27 4.98
CA GLU A 617 -26.96 1.10 5.07
C GLU A 617 -28.20 1.18 4.17
N SER A 618 -28.66 2.38 3.80
CA SER A 618 -29.90 2.56 3.04
C SER A 618 -29.69 2.79 1.56
N ASN A 619 -28.57 3.40 1.14
CA ASN A 619 -28.35 3.72 -0.25
C ASN A 619 -26.89 3.96 -0.63
N VAL A 620 -26.67 4.07 -1.95
CA VAL A 620 -25.44 4.57 -2.57
C VAL A 620 -25.81 5.76 -3.45
N TRP A 621 -25.10 6.88 -3.32
CA TRP A 621 -25.31 8.11 -4.08
C TRP A 621 -24.09 8.41 -4.94
N GLY A 622 -24.31 8.64 -6.23
CA GLY A 622 -23.28 9.09 -7.16
C GLY A 622 -23.29 10.61 -7.29
N ASN A 623 -22.13 11.25 -7.14
CA ASN A 623 -21.99 12.68 -7.35
C ASN A 623 -22.08 13.03 -8.85
N VAL A 624 -23.11 13.79 -9.23
CA VAL A 624 -23.34 14.25 -10.61
C VAL A 624 -23.19 15.77 -10.77
N GLN A 625 -22.67 16.45 -9.74
CA GLN A 625 -22.40 17.89 -9.78
C GLN A 625 -21.24 18.23 -10.71
N SER A 626 -21.16 19.47 -11.18
CA SER A 626 -20.08 19.95 -12.05
C SER A 626 -18.70 19.90 -11.39
N SER A 627 -18.63 20.17 -10.09
CA SER A 627 -17.44 20.07 -9.25
C SER A 627 -17.53 18.83 -8.35
N ASP A 628 -16.42 18.13 -8.17
CA ASP A 628 -16.26 17.04 -7.20
C ASP A 628 -15.48 17.46 -5.94
N ALA A 629 -14.90 18.65 -5.91
CA ALA A 629 -14.20 19.15 -4.72
C ALA A 629 -15.16 19.37 -3.52
N PRO A 630 -14.86 18.85 -2.31
CA PRO A 630 -15.72 18.93 -1.13
C PRO A 630 -16.24 20.33 -0.78
N ASN A 631 -15.40 21.35 -0.93
CA ASN A 631 -15.71 22.75 -0.59
C ASN A 631 -16.51 23.51 -1.66
N ARG A 632 -16.70 22.90 -2.84
CA ARG A 632 -17.42 23.49 -3.98
C ARG A 632 -18.66 22.69 -4.37
N MET A 633 -18.99 21.65 -3.62
CA MET A 633 -20.14 20.80 -3.84
C MET A 633 -21.18 20.99 -2.74
N LYS A 634 -22.41 20.62 -3.04
CA LYS A 634 -23.52 20.59 -2.08
C LYS A 634 -23.66 19.18 -1.51
N TRP A 635 -23.79 19.11 -0.19
CA TRP A 635 -23.88 17.86 0.57
C TRP A 635 -25.31 17.38 0.85
N ASP A 636 -26.30 18.02 0.23
CA ASP A 636 -27.69 17.60 0.33
C ASP A 636 -27.99 16.36 -0.54
N LEU A 637 -27.92 15.18 0.08
CA LEU A 637 -28.16 13.89 -0.57
C LEU A 637 -29.62 13.68 -1.01
N THR A 638 -30.55 14.55 -0.62
CA THR A 638 -31.96 14.46 -1.05
C THR A 638 -32.18 15.04 -2.45
N ASN A 639 -31.27 15.90 -2.92
CA ASN A 639 -31.39 16.56 -4.21
C ASN A 639 -30.92 15.67 -5.37
N GLY A 640 -31.87 15.14 -6.14
CA GLY A 640 -31.62 14.30 -7.32
C GLY A 640 -30.84 14.96 -8.46
N SER A 641 -30.74 16.30 -8.50
CA SER A 641 -29.91 17.00 -9.50
C SER A 641 -28.42 16.93 -9.18
N ASP A 642 -28.08 16.78 -7.91
CA ASP A 642 -26.72 16.86 -7.39
C ASP A 642 -26.19 15.45 -7.07
N TRP A 643 -27.08 14.58 -6.58
CA TRP A 643 -26.79 13.22 -6.19
C TRP A 643 -27.77 12.25 -6.85
N THR A 644 -27.25 11.30 -7.63
CA THR A 644 -28.07 10.24 -8.21
C THR A 644 -28.07 9.04 -7.27
N PRO A 645 -29.19 8.73 -6.59
CA PRO A 645 -29.27 7.58 -5.72
C PRO A 645 -29.34 6.28 -6.53
N LEU A 646 -28.86 5.17 -5.97
CA LEU A 646 -29.01 3.83 -6.53
C LEU A 646 -30.44 3.34 -6.34
N PHE A 647 -30.98 3.50 -5.13
CA PHE A 647 -32.37 3.19 -4.78
C PHE A 647 -33.20 4.47 -4.69
N GLY A 648 -34.37 4.47 -5.31
CA GLY A 648 -35.22 5.66 -5.39
C GLY A 648 -36.69 5.31 -5.29
N SER A 649 -37.56 6.24 -5.67
CA SER A 649 -39.02 6.04 -5.68
C SER A 649 -39.47 4.85 -6.54
N HIS A 650 -38.70 4.49 -7.56
CA HIS A 650 -39.02 3.39 -8.49
C HIS A 650 -38.51 2.02 -8.06
N LEU A 651 -37.48 1.97 -7.19
CA LEU A 651 -36.90 0.74 -6.67
C LEU A 651 -36.37 1.01 -5.27
N THR A 652 -37.09 0.50 -4.27
CA THR A 652 -36.64 0.52 -2.87
C THR A 652 -35.57 -0.54 -2.65
N LEU A 653 -34.68 -0.28 -1.69
CA LEU A 653 -33.70 -1.28 -1.24
C LEU A 653 -34.47 -2.55 -0.80
N PRO A 654 -34.15 -3.73 -1.36
CA PRO A 654 -34.74 -4.99 -0.88
C PRO A 654 -34.33 -5.26 0.58
N ASP A 655 -35.10 -6.08 1.30
CA ASP A 655 -34.76 -6.47 2.68
C ASP A 655 -33.55 -7.43 2.67
N LEU A 656 -32.36 -6.85 2.53
CA LEU A 656 -31.09 -7.57 2.47
C LEU A 656 -30.43 -7.56 3.85
N SER A 657 -30.05 -8.74 4.33
CA SER A 657 -29.31 -8.86 5.58
C SER A 657 -27.88 -8.30 5.43
N SER A 658 -27.41 -7.56 6.44
CA SER A 658 -26.01 -7.12 6.47
C SER A 658 -25.05 -8.31 6.52
N VAL A 659 -23.92 -8.20 5.82
CA VAL A 659 -22.79 -9.15 5.95
C VAL A 659 -21.98 -8.93 7.23
N GLN A 660 -22.24 -7.82 7.93
CA GLN A 660 -21.56 -7.48 9.18
C GLN A 660 -22.17 -8.22 10.38
N PRO A 661 -21.33 -8.66 11.34
CA PRO A 661 -21.83 -9.26 12.56
C PRO A 661 -22.58 -8.22 13.42
N THR A 662 -23.43 -8.71 14.32
CA THR A 662 -24.15 -7.85 15.28
C THR A 662 -23.20 -7.20 16.29
N GLN A 663 -22.14 -7.91 16.67
CA GLN A 663 -21.14 -7.48 17.65
C GLN A 663 -19.77 -8.03 17.25
N LEU A 664 -18.70 -7.31 17.63
CA LEU A 664 -17.32 -7.74 17.42
C LEU A 664 -16.77 -8.32 18.72
N SER A 665 -16.07 -9.45 18.64
CA SER A 665 -15.31 -9.98 19.77
C SER A 665 -14.02 -9.19 19.94
N THR A 666 -13.94 -8.35 20.97
CA THR A 666 -12.76 -7.52 21.26
C THR A 666 -12.01 -8.07 22.47
N SER A 667 -10.68 -8.21 22.37
CA SER A 667 -9.86 -8.54 23.54
C SER A 667 -9.64 -7.28 24.40
N GLN A 668 -9.44 -7.47 25.70
CA GLN A 668 -9.08 -6.36 26.59
C GLN A 668 -7.69 -5.80 26.28
N PRO A 669 -7.42 -4.52 26.65
CA PRO A 669 -6.10 -3.92 26.58
C PRO A 669 -5.06 -4.68 27.43
N ASP A 670 -3.88 -4.98 26.87
CA ASP A 670 -2.80 -5.68 27.59
C ASP A 670 -1.79 -4.70 28.19
N GLN A 671 -2.00 -4.34 29.46
CA GLN A 671 -1.13 -3.44 30.20
C GLN A 671 0.31 -3.98 30.39
N ARG A 672 0.48 -5.30 30.49
CA ARG A 672 1.80 -5.91 30.72
C ARG A 672 2.63 -5.85 29.45
N ALA A 673 2.01 -6.12 28.31
CA ALA A 673 2.63 -5.96 26.99
C ALA A 673 3.02 -4.49 26.76
N ALA A 674 2.14 -3.54 27.08
CA ALA A 674 2.43 -2.10 26.93
C ALA A 674 3.64 -1.65 27.75
N THR A 675 3.73 -2.09 29.02
CA THR A 675 4.87 -1.76 29.89
C THR A 675 6.18 -2.36 29.36
N THR A 676 6.15 -3.62 28.91
CA THR A 676 7.32 -4.28 28.32
C THR A 676 7.77 -3.59 27.03
N LEU A 677 6.82 -3.19 26.19
CA LEU A 677 7.08 -2.49 24.94
C LEU A 677 7.66 -1.09 25.19
N LYS A 678 7.10 -0.35 26.15
CA LYS A 678 7.62 0.94 26.60
C LYS A 678 9.10 0.87 26.98
N ASP A 679 9.47 -0.07 27.85
CA ASP A 679 10.86 -0.23 28.30
C ASP A 679 11.79 -0.61 27.12
N LYS A 680 11.29 -1.46 26.21
CA LYS A 680 12.01 -1.85 25.00
C LYS A 680 12.27 -0.66 24.07
N ILE A 681 11.24 0.16 23.81
CA ILE A 681 11.34 1.37 22.97
C ILE A 681 12.29 2.38 23.62
N GLU A 682 12.13 2.66 24.91
CA GLU A 682 12.97 3.62 25.62
C GLU A 682 14.45 3.23 25.59
N LYS A 683 14.76 1.95 25.84
CA LYS A 683 16.13 1.42 25.74
C LYS A 683 16.67 1.49 24.31
N LYS A 684 15.87 1.15 23.30
CA LYS A 684 16.27 1.19 21.90
C LYS A 684 16.57 2.62 21.44
N ILE A 685 15.71 3.57 21.76
CA ILE A 685 15.90 4.99 21.43
C ILE A 685 17.17 5.55 22.08
N LYS A 686 17.34 5.35 23.39
CA LYS A 686 18.53 5.84 24.13
C LYS A 686 19.82 5.26 23.56
N SER A 687 19.85 3.95 23.27
CA SER A 687 21.03 3.30 22.67
C SER A 687 21.29 3.75 21.23
N HIS A 688 20.24 3.99 20.44
CA HIS A 688 20.36 4.47 19.07
C HIS A 688 20.89 5.91 19.00
N ILE A 689 20.34 6.84 19.79
CA ILE A 689 20.86 8.22 19.90
C ILE A 689 22.33 8.20 20.33
N SER A 690 22.66 7.39 21.35
CA SER A 690 24.04 7.25 21.84
C SER A 690 24.98 6.72 20.75
N SER A 691 24.54 5.73 19.96
CA SER A 691 25.31 5.19 18.82
C SER A 691 25.56 6.23 17.73
N LEU A 692 24.51 6.97 17.32
CA LEU A 692 24.61 8.03 16.32
C LEU A 692 25.58 9.14 16.76
N ARG A 693 25.52 9.55 18.03
CA ARG A 693 26.41 10.57 18.58
C ARG A 693 27.84 10.08 18.77
N LYS A 694 28.03 8.82 19.17
CA LYS A 694 29.37 8.19 19.26
C LYS A 694 30.07 8.15 17.89
N ARG A 695 29.33 7.87 16.81
CA ARG A 695 29.85 7.95 15.42
C ARG A 695 30.35 9.36 15.07
N LEU A 696 29.75 10.39 15.65
CA LEU A 696 30.17 11.79 15.51
C LEU A 696 31.24 12.22 16.54
N LYS A 697 31.73 11.29 17.37
CA LYS A 697 32.66 11.55 18.49
C LYS A 697 32.09 12.54 19.54
N LEU A 698 30.77 12.50 19.76
CA LEU A 698 30.08 13.36 20.73
C LEU A 698 29.58 12.54 21.94
N GLY A 699 29.57 13.17 23.11
CA GLY A 699 28.95 12.62 24.32
C GLY A 699 27.41 12.70 24.27
N THR A 700 26.74 11.81 25.01
CA THR A 700 25.27 11.82 25.15
C THR A 700 24.88 11.83 26.63
N PRO A 701 25.12 12.92 27.37
CA PRO A 701 24.68 13.02 28.75
C PRO A 701 23.15 13.05 28.79
N LEU A 702 22.56 12.25 29.68
CA LEU A 702 21.11 12.14 29.83
C LEU A 702 20.63 12.90 31.07
N ASN A 703 19.62 13.75 30.90
CA ASN A 703 19.00 14.49 31.99
C ASN A 703 17.73 13.76 32.47
N PHE A 704 17.84 13.08 33.62
CA PHE A 704 16.74 12.30 34.18
C PHE A 704 15.64 13.16 34.82
N THR A 705 15.97 14.35 35.32
CA THR A 705 15.02 15.26 35.97
C THR A 705 14.02 15.83 34.97
N VAL A 706 14.52 16.33 33.84
CA VAL A 706 13.66 16.81 32.76
C VAL A 706 12.94 15.64 32.11
N ALA A 707 13.59 14.48 31.91
CA ALA A 707 12.92 13.29 31.38
C ALA A 707 11.73 12.85 32.27
N ALA A 708 11.83 12.94 33.59
CA ALA A 708 10.72 12.65 34.50
C ALA A 708 9.55 13.63 34.34
N SER A 709 9.84 14.91 34.10
CA SER A 709 8.82 15.94 33.85
C SER A 709 8.13 15.68 32.49
N LEU A 710 8.91 15.40 31.44
CA LEU A 710 8.38 15.03 30.12
C LEU A 710 7.50 13.77 30.19
N LYS A 711 7.88 12.78 31.01
CA LYS A 711 7.10 11.55 31.21
C LYS A 711 5.72 11.80 31.81
N ARG A 712 5.56 12.82 32.66
CA ARG A 712 4.26 13.20 33.24
C ARG A 712 3.32 13.86 32.23
N LEU A 713 3.86 14.47 31.17
CA LEU A 713 3.09 15.16 30.14
C LEU A 713 2.51 14.22 29.08
N LEU A 714 3.15 13.06 28.85
CA LEU A 714 2.75 12.15 27.77
C LEU A 714 1.33 11.57 27.89
N PRO A 715 0.83 11.15 29.08
CA PRO A 715 -0.55 10.67 29.20
C PRO A 715 -1.58 11.75 28.85
N ALA A 716 -1.35 12.99 29.26
CA ALA A 716 -2.24 14.10 28.94
C ALA A 716 -2.32 14.36 27.42
N LEU A 717 -1.22 14.15 26.69
CA LEU A 717 -1.21 14.24 25.22
C LEU A 717 -2.05 13.15 24.54
N GLU A 718 -2.14 11.94 25.12
CA GLU A 718 -3.02 10.89 24.60
C GLU A 718 -4.50 11.19 24.90
N SER A 719 -4.81 11.61 26.12
CA SER A 719 -6.19 11.91 26.54
C SER A 719 -6.82 13.06 25.73
N ASN A 720 -6.03 14.08 25.39
CA ASN A 720 -6.50 15.32 24.78
C ASN A 720 -6.43 15.30 23.24
N ARG A 721 -6.11 14.15 22.63
CA ARG A 721 -6.01 14.05 21.16
C ARG A 721 -7.37 13.98 20.44
N GLY A 722 -8.45 13.96 21.21
CA GLY A 722 -9.85 13.92 20.74
C GLY A 722 -10.62 15.23 20.94
N GLY A 723 -9.95 16.38 20.84
CA GLY A 723 -10.61 17.68 20.74
C GLY A 723 -9.71 18.85 20.32
N ILE A 724 -10.14 19.62 19.31
CA ILE A 724 -9.49 20.86 18.83
C ILE A 724 -9.44 21.96 19.93
N ALA A 725 -10.40 21.96 20.86
CA ALA A 725 -10.52 22.96 21.92
C ALA A 725 -9.49 22.78 23.07
N GLU A 726 -8.93 21.58 23.24
CA GLU A 726 -8.09 21.22 24.41
C GLU A 726 -6.59 21.47 24.17
N GLY A 727 -6.16 21.70 22.93
CA GLY A 727 -4.77 22.02 22.59
C GLY A 727 -4.25 23.29 23.29
N ARG A 728 -5.12 24.25 23.60
CA ARG A 728 -4.77 25.45 24.37
C ARG A 728 -4.54 25.15 25.85
N ILE A 729 -5.31 24.25 26.45
CA ILE A 729 -5.16 23.83 27.85
C ILE A 729 -3.84 23.05 27.99
N LEU A 730 -3.57 22.13 27.07
CA LEU A 730 -2.30 21.42 26.96
C LEU A 730 -1.10 22.36 26.94
N ALA A 731 -1.11 23.42 26.13
CA ALA A 731 0.02 24.35 26.06
C ALA A 731 0.30 25.02 27.42
N THR A 732 -0.75 25.38 28.17
CA THR A 732 -0.60 26.00 29.50
C THR A 732 -0.08 25.03 30.56
N GLU A 733 -0.60 23.80 30.61
CA GLU A 733 -0.12 22.75 31.52
C GLU A 733 1.32 22.36 31.20
N HIS A 734 1.63 22.25 29.91
CA HIS A 734 2.95 21.91 29.42
C HIS A 734 4.00 22.99 29.76
N LEU A 735 3.62 24.27 29.70
CA LEU A 735 4.46 25.39 30.15
C LEU A 735 4.62 25.39 31.68
N ALA A 736 3.56 25.10 32.44
CA ALA A 736 3.60 25.05 33.89
C ALA A 736 4.57 23.97 34.41
N GLU A 737 4.47 22.76 33.84
CA GLU A 737 5.32 21.62 34.20
C GLU A 737 6.80 21.86 33.86
N LEU A 738 7.07 22.51 32.73
CA LEU A 738 8.43 22.80 32.28
C LEU A 738 9.00 24.11 32.83
N LYS A 739 8.23 24.91 33.57
CA LYS A 739 8.66 26.24 34.04
C LYS A 739 9.98 26.21 34.80
N SER A 740 10.11 25.30 35.78
CA SER A 740 11.35 25.15 36.58
C SER A 740 12.54 24.74 35.73
N ALA A 741 12.35 23.81 34.78
CA ALA A 741 13.39 23.36 33.88
C ALA A 741 13.79 24.45 32.86
N SER A 742 12.82 25.22 32.35
CA SER A 742 13.03 26.32 31.40
C SER A 742 13.78 27.51 31.99
N ALA A 743 13.76 27.66 33.32
CA ALA A 743 14.56 28.67 34.02
C ALA A 743 16.05 28.30 34.02
N ALA A 744 16.38 27.00 34.17
CA ALA A 744 17.76 26.52 34.23
C ALA A 744 18.34 26.16 32.85
N TYR A 745 17.51 25.75 31.91
CA TYR A 745 17.90 25.25 30.59
C TYR A 745 17.12 25.93 29.48
N LYS A 746 17.79 26.20 28.35
CA LYS A 746 17.16 26.36 27.05
C LYS A 746 16.75 24.98 26.56
N ILE A 747 15.45 24.73 26.49
CA ILE A 747 14.88 23.43 26.12
C ILE A 747 14.37 23.50 24.68
N CYS A 748 14.90 22.63 23.82
CA CYS A 748 14.40 22.44 22.45
C CYS A 748 14.03 20.97 22.28
N GLY A 749 12.76 20.68 21.95
CA GLY A 749 12.25 19.32 21.89
C GLY A 749 10.79 19.27 21.48
N PHE A 750 10.27 18.07 21.32
CA PHE A 750 8.91 17.82 20.86
C PHE A 750 8.46 16.39 21.17
N PRO A 751 7.15 16.17 21.33
CA PRO A 751 6.55 14.84 21.35
C PRO A 751 6.30 14.33 19.93
N LEU A 752 6.59 13.04 19.69
CA LEU A 752 6.24 12.30 18.49
C LEU A 752 5.23 11.22 18.85
N HIS A 753 4.34 10.92 17.91
CA HIS A 753 3.36 9.85 18.08
C HIS A 753 3.41 8.83 16.95
N PHE A 754 3.16 7.56 17.30
CA PHE A 754 3.03 6.46 16.35
C PHE A 754 1.93 5.47 16.79
N GLY A 755 1.12 5.01 15.84
CA GLY A 755 0.40 3.73 15.98
C GLY A 755 1.40 2.58 15.82
N TYR A 756 1.63 1.79 16.87
CA TYR A 756 2.77 0.87 16.88
C TYR A 756 2.63 -0.25 15.85
N SER A 757 3.52 -0.25 14.86
CA SER A 757 3.62 -1.32 13.85
C SER A 757 4.93 -2.10 13.98
N HIS A 758 6.06 -1.41 13.97
CA HIS A 758 7.39 -1.99 14.09
C HIS A 758 8.39 -0.96 14.66
N MET A 759 9.45 -1.45 15.31
CA MET A 759 10.45 -0.61 15.98
C MET A 759 11.23 0.28 15.00
N ASP A 760 11.50 -0.19 13.79
CA ASP A 760 12.35 0.53 12.84
C ASP A 760 11.70 1.84 12.36
N GLN A 761 10.37 1.87 12.21
CA GLN A 761 9.61 3.09 11.89
C GLN A 761 9.89 4.21 12.91
N ILE A 762 9.91 3.87 14.20
CA ILE A 762 10.15 4.81 15.29
C ILE A 762 11.60 5.32 15.23
N VAL A 763 12.55 4.41 15.02
CA VAL A 763 13.98 4.72 14.98
C VAL A 763 14.33 5.60 13.79
N GLU A 764 13.84 5.27 12.60
CA GLU A 764 14.02 6.03 11.37
C GLU A 764 13.39 7.43 11.47
N ALA A 765 12.15 7.52 11.96
CA ALA A 765 11.48 8.81 12.15
C ALA A 765 12.25 9.70 13.13
N LEU A 766 12.76 9.13 14.24
CA LEU A 766 13.56 9.86 15.21
C LEU A 766 14.91 10.33 14.63
N GLU A 767 15.62 9.46 13.91
CA GLU A 767 16.87 9.81 13.24
C GLU A 767 16.64 10.96 12.25
N ALA A 768 15.53 10.92 11.52
CA ALA A 768 15.17 11.94 10.54
C ALA A 768 14.96 13.32 11.15
N THR A 769 14.48 13.42 12.40
CA THR A 769 14.34 14.71 13.10
C THR A 769 15.68 15.42 13.38
N GLY A 770 16.80 14.69 13.35
CA GLY A 770 18.12 15.28 13.52
C GLY A 770 18.42 15.83 14.92
N VAL A 771 17.60 15.56 15.94
CA VAL A 771 17.85 16.06 17.33
C VAL A 771 19.22 15.63 17.87
N HIS A 772 19.67 14.43 17.49
CA HIS A 772 20.97 13.90 17.86
C HIS A 772 22.16 14.71 17.30
N LEU A 773 21.94 15.60 16.33
CA LEU A 773 22.97 16.43 15.70
C LEU A 773 23.25 17.73 16.46
N ASN A 774 22.54 18.02 17.55
CA ASN A 774 22.85 19.18 18.39
C ASN A 774 24.29 19.08 18.94
N ARG A 775 25.10 20.10 18.65
CA ARG A 775 26.54 20.18 18.98
C ARG A 775 26.85 21.31 19.96
N GLU A 776 25.85 21.90 20.62
CA GLU A 776 26.08 22.93 21.63
C GLU A 776 26.94 22.36 22.78
N PRO A 777 27.92 23.13 23.29
CA PRO A 777 28.73 22.73 24.43
C PRO A 777 27.86 22.41 25.64
N GLY A 778 28.10 21.26 26.28
CA GLY A 778 27.33 20.84 27.45
C GLY A 778 25.88 20.42 27.17
N VAL A 779 25.50 20.15 25.91
CA VAL A 779 24.15 19.68 25.58
C VAL A 779 23.81 18.35 26.27
N GLU A 780 22.67 18.33 26.95
CA GLU A 780 22.07 17.15 27.56
C GLU A 780 20.81 16.70 26.81
N PHE A 781 20.46 15.42 26.92
CA PHE A 781 19.28 14.85 26.26
C PHE A 781 18.29 14.31 27.28
N ALA A 782 17.02 14.59 27.07
CA ALA A 782 15.91 14.00 27.82
C ALA A 782 15.04 13.18 26.86
N VAL A 783 14.74 11.94 27.23
CA VAL A 783 13.88 11.03 26.47
C VAL A 783 12.85 10.43 27.42
N ALA A 784 11.58 10.51 27.05
CA ALA A 784 10.48 9.86 27.74
C ALA A 784 9.61 9.08 26.75
N VAL A 785 9.05 7.95 27.18
CA VAL A 785 8.16 7.11 26.37
C VAL A 785 6.90 6.78 27.16
N HIS A 786 5.76 6.83 26.50
CA HIS A 786 4.48 6.36 26.99
C HIS A 786 3.84 5.45 25.95
N VAL A 787 3.21 4.37 26.41
CA VAL A 787 2.53 3.40 25.55
C VAL A 787 1.16 3.16 26.16
N GLU A 788 0.12 3.61 25.47
CA GLU A 788 -1.27 3.41 25.86
C GLU A 788 -1.81 2.15 25.15
N PRO A 789 -2.24 1.13 25.90
CA PRO A 789 -2.82 -0.07 25.31
C PRO A 789 -4.29 0.16 24.97
N PHE A 790 -4.68 -0.35 23.80
CA PHE A 790 -6.05 -0.43 23.33
C PHE A 790 -6.46 -1.89 23.12
N PRO A 791 -7.77 -2.17 22.94
CA PRO A 791 -8.26 -3.48 22.56
C PRO A 791 -7.54 -4.07 21.34
N GLN A 792 -7.52 -5.40 21.22
CA GLN A 792 -6.88 -6.12 20.11
C GLN A 792 -5.37 -5.87 19.97
N THR A 793 -4.66 -5.61 21.08
CA THR A 793 -3.21 -5.35 21.12
C THR A 793 -2.76 -4.13 20.31
N VAL A 794 -3.69 -3.23 19.98
CA VAL A 794 -3.38 -1.91 19.44
C VAL A 794 -2.65 -1.11 20.52
N MET A 795 -1.60 -0.38 20.13
CA MET A 795 -0.77 0.38 21.06
C MET A 795 -0.52 1.78 20.49
N SER A 796 -0.90 2.82 21.23
CA SER A 796 -0.54 4.21 20.94
C SER A 796 0.80 4.52 21.60
N VAL A 797 1.80 4.93 20.83
CA VAL A 797 3.16 5.18 21.32
C VAL A 797 3.46 6.66 21.24
N TRP A 798 3.76 7.26 22.39
CA TRP A 798 4.28 8.62 22.49
C TRP A 798 5.73 8.63 22.92
N ILE A 799 6.52 9.45 22.25
CA ILE A 799 7.95 9.63 22.53
C ILE A 799 8.22 11.11 22.64
N TYR A 800 8.72 11.55 23.79
CA TYR A 800 9.22 12.90 23.96
C TYR A 800 10.73 12.90 23.86
N VAL A 801 11.30 13.71 22.96
CA VAL A 801 12.74 13.93 22.88
C VAL A 801 13.05 15.42 23.00
N ALA A 802 13.98 15.76 23.88
CA ALA A 802 14.46 17.13 24.04
C ALA A 802 15.99 17.17 24.16
N SER A 803 16.58 18.21 23.59
CA SER A 803 17.93 18.67 23.84
C SER A 803 17.89 19.88 24.78
N LEU A 804 18.80 19.90 25.75
CA LEU A 804 18.85 20.87 26.83
C LEU A 804 20.22 21.52 26.83
N VAL A 805 20.26 22.84 26.90
CA VAL A 805 21.50 23.60 27.05
C VAL A 805 21.35 24.52 28.24
N ARG A 806 22.29 24.47 29.17
CA ARG A 806 22.21 25.25 30.42
C ARG A 806 22.26 26.74 30.09
N ARG A 807 21.32 27.52 30.63
CA ARG A 807 21.36 28.98 30.52
C ARG A 807 22.54 29.52 31.35
N ARG A 808 23.30 30.46 30.77
CA ARG A 808 24.42 31.13 31.45
C ARG A 808 23.93 32.18 32.42
#